data_AF-A0A1W9RAB1-F1
#
_entry.id   AF-A0A1W9RAB1-F1
#
_cell.length_a   1.000
_cell.length_b   1.000
_cell.length_c   1.000
_cell.angle_alpha   90.00
_cell.angle_beta   90.00
_cell.angle_gamma   90.00
#
_symmetry.space_group_name_H-M   'P 1'
#
loop_
_entity.id
_entity.type
_entity.pdbx_description
1 polymer ?
#
loop_
_entity_poly.entity_id
_entity_poly.type
_entity_poly.pdbx_seq_one_letter_code
_entity_poly.pdbx_strand_id
1 'polypeptide(L)'
;MEQLKKSLKDSASTRWSILLLIAFVQAANYYFYDAISPLKRLLEENFNITSGDYGLFVAAYSIPNTFLLMAVLGGIILDKLGIRRTGFLFVGMMAIGGLVTAWGASKYFSNGGFGYDLFNSFLPGYSPELKMMLLGRFFFGLGAETSIVMVSKVIVKWFKGKELALAFGVKIGLARAGSALALFYSAEIAESASHWSVAIWFASSLLLIAFLAFLVYTIFDIKIDKQLSAKTQVIKTDDSFSFRDLGKMLTNKSFIYVTLLCVTFYSAVFPFQAFSPDFLLNKFGMTLSHSGKIASILYWVTMFATPLFGLVVDKFGRSATLMVFGSILLTLIHLTLAFTYINPVVPLVLLGISIALVPAAMWPSVAKIVDEKRIGSAYGAMFSIQNLGLFIFPILAGSILDITNSNSEIVINKAQMAQLKVSKVIEASYLDNNDKAVKNKDFLAGVSLFELPGDFIRGEDEDGFERSIEKSGDMMWSGKLQSRSDENGKFFSGLGAAVKIDMINLQYFDVGPGNQILVVSSVEEPERELFSSSNFTLDTLGHIKFVCDIPEEHQSFVKQAKEIKISIIDTAANLHVLDERHDVFFNADGQLSLKVGKGDIDFVNINYLKMTDNTVAKVKTPLNYTYTISMFAILGLFGLIFALLLKREDEKSGYGLELPSNKKA
;
A
#
# COMPACT_ATOMS: atom_id res chain seq x y z
N MET A 1 -29.86 47.09 20.44
CA MET A 1 -29.36 45.72 20.65
C MET A 1 -28.88 45.19 19.31
N GLU A 2 -27.60 45.33 19.00
CA GLU A 2 -27.01 44.63 17.85
C GLU A 2 -27.04 43.12 18.14
N GLN A 3 -27.79 42.37 17.33
CA GLN A 3 -27.69 40.92 17.32
C GLN A 3 -26.25 40.55 16.99
N LEU A 4 -25.51 40.04 17.98
CA LEU A 4 -24.23 39.38 17.79
C LEU A 4 -24.44 38.28 16.73
N LYS A 5 -24.05 38.55 15.47
CA LYS A 5 -24.03 37.54 14.40
C LYS A 5 -23.20 36.36 14.92
N LYS A 6 -23.86 35.22 15.18
CA LYS A 6 -23.20 33.96 15.54
C LYS A 6 -22.15 33.65 14.48
N SER A 7 -20.92 33.40 14.92
CA SER A 7 -19.85 32.98 14.03
C SER A 7 -20.14 31.59 13.49
N LEU A 8 -19.58 31.25 12.32
CA LEU A 8 -19.62 29.87 11.82
C LEU A 8 -19.01 28.87 12.81
N LYS A 9 -18.10 29.30 13.71
CA LYS A 9 -17.57 28.46 14.79
C LYS A 9 -18.60 28.10 15.85
N ASP A 10 -19.65 28.90 16.01
CA ASP A 10 -20.64 28.68 17.07
C ASP A 10 -21.61 27.54 16.70
N SER A 11 -21.66 27.18 15.41
CA SER A 11 -22.42 26.03 14.91
C SER A 11 -21.61 24.75 15.05
N ALA A 12 -22.08 23.81 15.88
CA ALA A 12 -21.47 22.48 15.99
C ALA A 12 -21.46 21.77 14.64
N SER A 13 -22.60 21.71 13.95
CA SER A 13 -22.71 21.08 12.62
C SER A 13 -21.65 21.60 11.65
N THR A 14 -21.47 22.91 11.57
CA THR A 14 -20.46 23.51 10.67
C THR A 14 -19.03 23.13 11.07
N ARG A 15 -18.68 23.16 12.35
CA ARG A 15 -17.34 22.75 12.82
C ARG A 15 -17.04 21.29 12.47
N TRP A 16 -17.99 20.40 12.71
CA TRP A 16 -17.84 18.97 12.44
C TRP A 16 -17.83 18.65 10.93
N SER A 17 -18.61 19.35 10.10
CA SER A 17 -18.52 19.22 8.64
C SER A 17 -17.15 19.65 8.12
N ILE A 18 -16.59 20.75 8.65
CA ILE A 18 -15.23 21.20 8.28
C ILE A 18 -14.17 20.20 8.72
N LEU A 19 -14.34 19.61 9.90
CA LEU A 19 -13.47 18.53 10.36
C LEU A 19 -13.49 17.36 9.38
N LEU A 20 -14.67 16.89 8.96
CA LEU A 20 -14.77 15.78 8.00
C LEU A 20 -14.11 16.11 6.66
N LEU A 21 -14.32 17.32 6.17
CA LEU A 21 -13.74 17.80 4.91
C LEU A 21 -12.19 17.80 4.96
N ILE A 22 -11.62 18.28 6.06
CA ILE A 22 -10.17 18.41 6.24
C ILE A 22 -9.53 17.09 6.70
N ALA A 23 -10.25 16.25 7.44
CA ALA A 23 -9.85 14.89 7.75
C ALA A 23 -9.81 14.03 6.48
N PHE A 24 -10.74 14.23 5.52
CA PHE A 24 -10.69 13.56 4.23
C PHE A 24 -9.41 13.89 3.45
N VAL A 25 -8.93 15.14 3.49
CA VAL A 25 -7.63 15.51 2.88
C VAL A 25 -6.49 14.66 3.43
N GLN A 26 -6.47 14.46 4.75
CA GLN A 26 -5.44 13.63 5.38
C GLN A 26 -5.68 12.12 5.15
N ALA A 27 -6.93 11.67 5.06
CA ALA A 27 -7.25 10.28 4.73
C ALA A 27 -6.83 9.93 3.29
N ALA A 28 -7.04 10.82 2.33
CA ALA A 28 -6.59 10.64 0.94
C ALA A 28 -5.06 10.62 0.84
N ASN A 29 -4.36 11.46 1.62
CA ASN A 29 -2.90 11.40 1.77
C ASN A 29 -2.46 9.98 2.18
N TYR A 30 -3.02 9.48 3.27
CA TYR A 30 -2.67 8.19 3.85
C TYR A 30 -3.06 7.03 2.93
N TYR A 31 -4.21 7.13 2.26
CA TYR A 31 -4.62 6.18 1.24
C TYR A 31 -3.55 6.08 0.14
N PHE A 32 -3.18 7.21 -0.48
CA PHE A 32 -2.18 7.20 -1.56
C PHE A 32 -0.78 6.77 -1.06
N TYR A 33 -0.45 7.05 0.21
CA TYR A 33 0.79 6.57 0.80
C TYR A 33 0.86 5.04 0.78
N ASP A 34 -0.19 4.35 1.23
CA ASP A 34 -0.21 2.89 1.38
C ASP A 34 -0.76 2.12 0.17
N ALA A 35 -1.44 2.79 -0.78
CA ALA A 35 -2.16 2.15 -1.89
C ALA A 35 -1.29 1.27 -2.79
N ILE A 36 0.01 1.53 -2.83
CA ILE A 36 0.96 0.82 -3.70
C ILE A 36 1.58 -0.40 -3.00
N SER A 37 1.40 -0.53 -1.68
CA SER A 37 1.93 -1.68 -0.92
C SER A 37 1.38 -3.03 -1.38
N PRO A 38 0.05 -3.22 -1.57
CA PRO A 38 -0.48 -4.47 -2.10
C PRO A 38 -0.11 -4.72 -3.56
N LEU A 39 0.41 -3.71 -4.27
CA LEU A 39 0.70 -3.77 -5.71
C LEU A 39 2.17 -4.07 -6.00
N LYS A 40 3.02 -4.24 -4.97
CA LYS A 40 4.47 -4.50 -5.13
C LYS A 40 4.75 -5.59 -6.18
N ARG A 41 4.08 -6.73 -6.05
CA ARG A 41 4.27 -7.86 -6.98
C ARG A 41 3.93 -7.48 -8.43
N LEU A 42 2.83 -6.75 -8.64
CA LEU A 42 2.43 -6.30 -9.97
C LEU A 42 3.43 -5.30 -10.56
N LEU A 43 4.01 -4.43 -9.73
CA LEU A 43 5.08 -3.51 -10.15
C LEU A 43 6.33 -4.26 -10.61
N GLU A 44 6.80 -5.24 -9.83
CA GLU A 44 7.94 -6.09 -10.19
C GLU A 44 7.67 -6.85 -11.49
N GLU A 45 6.48 -7.44 -11.65
CA GLU A 45 6.12 -8.23 -12.83
C GLU A 45 5.96 -7.37 -14.09
N ASN A 46 5.39 -6.16 -13.99
CA ASN A 46 5.08 -5.33 -15.15
C ASN A 46 6.24 -4.40 -15.57
N PHE A 47 7.08 -3.95 -14.63
CA PHE A 47 8.19 -3.04 -14.92
C PHE A 47 9.56 -3.69 -14.80
N ASN A 48 9.60 -4.98 -14.46
CA ASN A 48 10.83 -5.74 -14.22
C ASN A 48 11.77 -5.03 -13.23
N ILE A 49 11.19 -4.44 -12.18
CA ILE A 49 11.94 -3.78 -11.12
C ILE A 49 12.23 -4.77 -10.00
N THR A 50 13.33 -4.56 -9.27
CA THR A 50 13.70 -5.42 -8.14
C THR A 50 12.96 -5.05 -6.85
N SER A 51 13.09 -5.87 -5.80
CA SER A 51 12.58 -5.47 -4.48
C SER A 51 13.34 -4.26 -3.92
N GLY A 52 14.62 -4.09 -4.25
CA GLY A 52 15.43 -2.91 -3.99
C GLY A 52 14.88 -1.65 -4.65
N ASP A 53 14.50 -1.73 -5.92
CA ASP A 53 13.85 -0.64 -6.65
C ASP A 53 12.52 -0.25 -6.02
N TYR A 54 11.72 -1.24 -5.62
CA TYR A 54 10.50 -1.00 -4.85
C TYR A 54 10.80 -0.31 -3.51
N GLY A 55 11.87 -0.72 -2.82
CA GLY A 55 12.37 -0.06 -1.61
C GLY A 55 12.73 1.41 -1.86
N LEU A 56 13.40 1.71 -2.97
CA LEU A 56 13.69 3.08 -3.40
C LEU A 56 12.41 3.87 -3.70
N PHE A 57 11.43 3.24 -4.34
CA PHE A 57 10.11 3.84 -4.58
C PHE A 57 9.42 4.24 -3.27
N VAL A 58 9.41 3.36 -2.27
CA VAL A 58 8.85 3.66 -0.94
C VAL A 58 9.62 4.81 -0.27
N ALA A 59 10.95 4.77 -0.34
CA ALA A 59 11.84 5.76 0.27
C ALA A 59 11.75 7.16 -0.38
N ALA A 60 11.39 7.24 -1.66
CA ALA A 60 11.34 8.50 -2.41
C ALA A 60 10.39 9.54 -1.80
N TYR A 61 9.35 9.10 -1.09
CA TYR A 61 8.46 9.94 -0.28
C TYR A 61 9.24 10.79 0.74
N SER A 62 10.25 10.20 1.36
CA SER A 62 10.96 10.78 2.49
C SER A 62 12.09 11.72 2.07
N ILE A 63 12.49 11.70 0.80
CA ILE A 63 13.59 12.53 0.24
C ILE A 63 13.41 14.03 0.54
N PRO A 64 12.29 14.69 0.19
CA PRO A 64 12.14 16.12 0.44
C PRO A 64 12.15 16.46 1.93
N ASN A 65 11.58 15.58 2.77
CA ASN A 65 11.53 15.82 4.21
C ASN A 65 12.89 15.61 4.89
N THR A 66 13.68 14.66 4.36
CA THR A 66 15.03 14.34 4.86
C THR A 66 16.06 15.37 4.42
N PHE A 67 16.16 15.63 3.10
CA PHE A 67 17.26 16.41 2.53
C PHE A 67 16.95 17.89 2.36
N LEU A 68 15.68 18.25 2.19
CA LEU A 68 15.25 19.65 2.10
C LEU A 68 14.67 20.17 3.43
N LEU A 69 14.68 19.34 4.49
CA LEU A 69 14.12 19.65 5.82
C LEU A 69 12.66 20.15 5.74
N MET A 70 11.90 19.63 4.79
CA MET A 70 10.56 20.16 4.48
C MET A 70 9.53 19.98 5.59
N ALA A 71 9.72 19.01 6.49
CA ALA A 71 8.89 18.90 7.70
C ALA A 71 9.03 20.16 8.59
N VAL A 72 10.23 20.72 8.70
CA VAL A 72 10.51 21.97 9.44
C VAL A 72 10.08 23.18 8.62
N LEU A 73 10.55 23.27 7.37
CA LEU A 73 10.29 24.42 6.51
C LEU A 73 8.81 24.57 6.20
N GLY A 74 8.06 23.47 6.05
CA GLY A 74 6.62 23.47 5.83
C GLY A 74 5.85 24.15 6.97
N GLY A 75 6.27 23.95 8.23
CA GLY A 75 5.73 24.67 9.38
C GLY A 75 6.01 26.18 9.32
N ILE A 76 7.25 26.57 9.00
CA ILE A 76 7.64 27.98 8.85
C ILE A 76 6.87 28.64 7.70
N ILE A 77 6.71 27.94 6.58
CA ILE A 77 5.93 28.40 5.43
C ILE A 77 4.47 28.58 5.84
N LEU A 78 3.90 27.64 6.59
CA LEU A 78 2.54 27.72 7.12
C LEU A 78 2.32 28.94 8.04
N ASP A 79 3.32 29.30 8.83
CA ASP A 79 3.27 30.45 9.71
C ASP A 79 3.36 31.77 8.95
N LYS A 80 4.21 31.84 7.90
CA LYS A 80 4.40 33.04 7.08
C LYS A 80 3.30 33.26 6.04
N LEU A 81 2.92 32.22 5.30
CA LEU A 81 1.95 32.29 4.20
C LEU A 81 0.51 32.05 4.65
N GLY A 82 0.33 31.52 5.86
CA GLY A 82 -0.97 31.14 6.41
C GLY A 82 -1.54 29.86 5.80
N ILE A 83 -2.69 29.43 6.33
CA ILE A 83 -3.33 28.15 5.98
C ILE A 83 -3.66 28.05 4.48
N ARG A 84 -4.24 29.11 3.89
CA ARG A 84 -4.81 29.07 2.53
C ARG A 84 -3.74 28.88 1.45
N ARG A 85 -2.70 29.72 1.45
CA ARG A 85 -1.62 29.65 0.45
C ARG A 85 -0.79 28.38 0.61
N THR A 86 -0.51 28.00 1.85
CA THR A 86 0.23 26.78 2.15
C THR A 86 -0.54 25.54 1.71
N GLY A 87 -1.83 25.43 2.06
CA GLY A 87 -2.62 24.29 1.63
C GLY A 87 -2.84 24.25 0.11
N PHE A 88 -3.01 25.40 -0.56
CA PHE A 88 -3.09 25.43 -2.03
C PHE A 88 -1.83 24.85 -2.67
N LEU A 89 -0.65 25.26 -2.19
CA LEU A 89 0.63 24.78 -2.69
C LEU A 89 0.84 23.28 -2.40
N PHE A 90 0.74 22.87 -1.14
CA PHE A 90 1.17 21.54 -0.73
C PHE A 90 0.12 20.45 -0.94
N VAL A 91 -1.17 20.74 -0.78
CA VAL A 91 -2.22 19.79 -1.20
C VAL A 91 -2.25 19.68 -2.73
N GLY A 92 -1.96 20.77 -3.44
CA GLY A 92 -1.76 20.75 -4.89
C GLY A 92 -0.56 19.89 -5.31
N MET A 93 0.58 20.02 -4.63
CA MET A 93 1.76 19.17 -4.85
C MET A 93 1.47 17.69 -4.61
N MET A 94 0.66 17.35 -3.59
CA MET A 94 0.22 15.95 -3.39
C MET A 94 -0.57 15.45 -4.61
N ALA A 95 -1.56 16.21 -5.07
CA ALA A 95 -2.37 15.83 -6.22
C ALA A 95 -1.53 15.69 -7.50
N ILE A 96 -0.58 16.61 -7.73
CA ILE A 96 0.39 16.53 -8.84
C ILE A 96 1.24 15.27 -8.69
N GLY A 97 1.80 15.01 -7.51
CA GLY A 97 2.60 13.82 -7.25
C GLY A 97 1.84 12.53 -7.52
N GLY A 98 0.59 12.45 -7.08
CA GLY A 98 -0.30 11.34 -7.38
C GLY A 98 -0.51 11.13 -8.88
N LEU A 99 -0.84 12.19 -9.61
CA LEU A 99 -1.03 12.13 -11.06
C LEU A 99 0.23 11.71 -11.80
N VAL A 100 1.41 12.24 -11.41
CA VAL A 100 2.69 11.87 -12.01
C VAL A 100 3.03 10.41 -11.74
N THR A 101 2.78 9.90 -10.53
CA THR A 101 2.97 8.47 -10.23
C THR A 101 2.00 7.59 -11.03
N ALA A 102 0.73 7.99 -11.16
CA ALA A 102 -0.24 7.24 -11.97
C ALA A 102 0.10 7.27 -13.47
N TRP A 103 0.63 8.40 -13.96
CA TRP A 103 1.13 8.52 -15.33
C TRP A 103 2.31 7.59 -15.58
N GLY A 104 3.32 7.59 -14.70
CA GLY A 104 4.47 6.69 -14.79
C GLY A 104 4.09 5.21 -14.75
N ALA A 105 3.01 4.86 -14.05
CA ALA A 105 2.48 3.50 -13.99
C ALA A 105 1.56 3.11 -15.17
N SER A 106 1.29 4.01 -16.11
CA SER A 106 0.30 3.79 -17.18
C SER A 106 0.90 3.12 -18.41
N LYS A 107 0.09 2.31 -19.10
CA LYS A 107 0.45 1.73 -20.42
C LYS A 107 0.83 2.81 -21.44
N TYR A 108 0.21 3.99 -21.37
CA TYR A 108 0.51 5.12 -22.26
C TYR A 108 1.92 5.64 -22.08
N PHE A 109 2.41 5.72 -20.84
CA PHE A 109 3.79 6.15 -20.59
C PHE A 109 4.80 5.10 -21.06
N SER A 110 4.58 3.83 -20.72
CA SER A 110 5.43 2.72 -21.16
C SER A 110 5.52 2.59 -22.69
N ASN A 111 4.46 2.95 -23.41
CA ASN A 111 4.42 2.93 -24.88
C ASN A 111 5.03 4.20 -25.54
N GLY A 112 6.06 4.80 -24.93
CA GLY A 112 6.71 5.99 -25.47
C GLY A 112 5.93 7.29 -25.25
N GLY A 113 5.09 7.34 -24.21
CA GLY A 113 4.31 8.53 -23.87
C GLY A 113 5.19 9.71 -23.48
N PHE A 114 4.57 10.89 -23.30
CA PHE A 114 5.27 12.12 -22.97
C PHE A 114 6.25 11.94 -21.78
N GLY A 115 7.52 12.24 -22.03
CA GLY A 115 8.63 12.13 -21.08
C GLY A 115 9.36 10.79 -21.07
N TYR A 116 8.84 9.74 -21.73
CA TYR A 116 9.46 8.41 -21.71
C TYR A 116 10.91 8.43 -22.23
N ASP A 117 11.14 9.03 -23.42
CA ASP A 117 12.48 9.11 -24.00
C ASP A 117 13.48 9.87 -23.11
N LEU A 118 13.01 10.94 -22.46
CA LEU A 118 13.83 11.69 -21.50
C LEU A 118 14.23 10.78 -20.32
N PHE A 119 13.28 10.09 -19.70
CA PHE A 119 13.55 9.17 -18.60
C PHE A 119 14.30 7.90 -19.01
N ASN A 120 14.29 7.55 -20.30
CA ASN A 120 15.11 6.49 -20.85
C ASN A 120 16.56 6.94 -21.11
N SER A 121 16.81 8.23 -21.31
CA SER A 121 18.12 8.76 -21.70
C SER A 121 19.19 8.79 -20.60
N PHE A 122 18.79 8.79 -19.32
CA PHE A 122 19.72 8.88 -18.19
C PHE A 122 19.43 7.82 -17.12
N LEU A 123 20.44 7.42 -16.35
CA LEU A 123 20.36 6.33 -15.37
C LEU A 123 19.77 5.03 -15.98
N PRO A 124 20.39 4.46 -17.03
CA PRO A 124 19.81 3.34 -17.78
C PRO A 124 19.57 2.08 -16.93
N GLY A 125 20.21 1.95 -15.77
CA GLY A 125 19.99 0.85 -14.83
C GLY A 125 18.63 0.88 -14.10
N TYR A 126 17.82 1.93 -14.26
CA TYR A 126 16.45 1.99 -13.74
C TYR A 126 15.46 2.13 -14.90
N SER A 127 14.28 1.51 -14.77
CA SER A 127 13.22 1.65 -15.78
C SER A 127 12.71 3.11 -15.88
N PRO A 128 12.36 3.59 -17.08
CA PRO A 128 11.75 4.91 -17.24
C PRO A 128 10.49 5.09 -16.37
N GLU A 129 9.68 4.05 -16.25
CA GLU A 129 8.45 3.98 -15.45
C GLU A 129 8.75 4.27 -13.98
N LEU A 130 9.73 3.55 -13.41
CA LEU A 130 10.15 3.75 -12.04
C LEU A 130 10.62 5.19 -11.82
N LYS A 131 11.45 5.75 -12.71
CA LYS A 131 11.93 7.14 -12.55
C LYS A 131 10.79 8.15 -12.57
N MET A 132 9.81 7.98 -13.44
CA MET A 132 8.62 8.83 -13.47
C MET A 132 7.80 8.67 -12.18
N MET A 133 7.63 7.45 -11.69
CA MET A 133 6.97 7.18 -10.42
C MET A 133 7.70 7.77 -9.23
N LEU A 134 9.04 7.73 -9.21
CA LEU A 134 9.91 8.36 -8.20
C LEU A 134 9.73 9.87 -8.19
N LEU A 135 9.66 10.51 -9.36
CA LEU A 135 9.37 11.94 -9.47
C LEU A 135 8.00 12.28 -8.86
N GLY A 136 6.97 11.48 -9.18
CA GLY A 136 5.65 11.65 -8.58
C GLY A 136 5.67 11.48 -7.06
N ARG A 137 6.42 10.48 -6.57
CA ARG A 137 6.54 10.21 -5.14
C ARG A 137 7.30 11.31 -4.39
N PHE A 138 8.29 11.94 -5.04
CA PHE A 138 8.98 13.11 -4.51
C PHE A 138 8.03 14.31 -4.35
N PHE A 139 7.22 14.64 -5.37
CA PHE A 139 6.22 15.71 -5.24
C PHE A 139 5.14 15.41 -4.22
N PHE A 140 4.71 14.15 -4.15
CA PHE A 140 3.78 13.71 -3.13
C PHE A 140 4.38 13.90 -1.72
N GLY A 141 5.63 13.47 -1.51
CA GLY A 141 6.36 13.65 -0.25
C GLY A 141 6.54 15.12 0.17
N LEU A 142 6.79 16.01 -0.80
CA LEU A 142 6.86 17.48 -0.57
C LEU A 142 5.56 18.02 0.00
N GLY A 143 4.43 17.59 -0.57
CA GLY A 143 3.10 18.03 -0.19
C GLY A 143 2.57 17.38 1.09
N ALA A 144 2.82 16.07 1.25
CA ALA A 144 2.18 15.23 2.25
C ALA A 144 2.45 15.69 3.68
N GLU A 145 3.70 15.83 4.10
CA GLU A 145 4.03 16.20 5.48
C GLU A 145 3.53 17.60 5.83
N THR A 146 3.76 18.57 4.93
CA THR A 146 3.32 19.95 5.15
C THR A 146 1.78 20.04 5.21
N SER A 147 1.07 19.22 4.45
CA SER A 147 -0.40 19.15 4.52
C SER A 147 -0.87 18.67 5.91
N ILE A 148 -0.20 17.70 6.52
CA ILE A 148 -0.57 17.18 7.85
C ILE A 148 -0.47 18.29 8.91
N VAL A 149 0.62 19.07 8.86
CA VAL A 149 0.83 20.22 9.74
C VAL A 149 -0.26 21.28 9.52
N MET A 150 -0.59 21.58 8.25
CA MET A 150 -1.66 22.50 7.89
C MET A 150 -3.02 22.05 8.44
N VAL A 151 -3.40 20.79 8.23
CA VAL A 151 -4.66 20.20 8.71
C VAL A 151 -4.74 20.31 10.25
N SER A 152 -3.65 20.07 10.98
CA SER A 152 -3.62 20.27 12.44
C SER A 152 -3.88 21.73 12.84
N LYS A 153 -3.29 22.70 12.13
CA LYS A 153 -3.54 24.14 12.37
C LYS A 153 -4.98 24.54 12.06
N VAL A 154 -5.61 23.93 11.06
CA VAL A 154 -7.04 24.10 10.77
C VAL A 154 -7.90 23.63 11.94
N ILE A 155 -7.65 22.45 12.50
CA ILE A 155 -8.40 21.93 13.64
C ILE A 155 -8.31 22.89 14.85
N VAL A 156 -7.11 23.36 15.18
CA VAL A 156 -6.91 24.35 16.27
C VAL A 156 -7.63 25.67 15.99
N LYS A 157 -7.72 26.10 14.72
CA LYS A 157 -8.48 27.30 14.34
C LYS A 157 -9.98 27.12 14.59
N TRP A 158 -10.55 25.95 14.33
CA TRP A 158 -12.00 25.74 14.35
C TRP A 158 -12.56 25.23 15.68
N PHE A 159 -11.77 24.47 16.45
CA PHE A 159 -12.19 23.85 17.71
C PHE A 159 -11.52 24.51 18.92
N LYS A 160 -12.24 24.59 20.04
CA LYS A 160 -11.73 25.10 21.33
C LYS A 160 -12.27 24.26 22.49
N GLY A 161 -11.56 24.29 23.62
CA GLY A 161 -11.99 23.65 24.86
C GLY A 161 -12.08 22.13 24.74
N LYS A 162 -13.11 21.53 25.35
CA LYS A 162 -13.25 20.07 25.49
C LYS A 162 -13.40 19.32 24.16
N GLU A 163 -13.86 19.99 23.09
CA GLU A 163 -14.03 19.35 21.78
C GLU A 163 -12.72 19.19 20.99
N LEU A 164 -11.65 19.92 21.35
CA LEU A 164 -10.41 19.94 20.58
C LEU A 164 -9.72 18.57 20.55
N ALA A 165 -9.61 17.91 21.70
CA ALA A 165 -9.00 16.58 21.80
C ALA A 165 -9.78 15.52 20.99
N LEU A 166 -11.12 15.58 21.06
CA LEU A 166 -11.98 14.70 20.27
C LEU A 166 -11.80 14.95 18.76
N ALA A 167 -11.70 16.21 18.35
CA ALA A 167 -11.46 16.58 16.95
C ALA A 167 -10.14 16.01 16.41
N PHE A 168 -9.05 16.08 17.20
CA PHE A 168 -7.78 15.44 16.85
C PHE A 168 -7.90 13.91 16.77
N GLY A 169 -8.58 13.29 17.73
CA GLY A 169 -8.82 11.85 17.73
C GLY A 169 -9.56 11.36 16.48
N VAL A 170 -10.68 12.01 16.13
CA VAL A 170 -11.47 11.67 14.93
C VAL A 170 -10.66 11.89 13.66
N LYS A 171 -9.94 13.02 13.54
CA LYS A 171 -9.06 13.31 12.40
C LYS A 171 -8.01 12.22 12.18
N ILE A 172 -7.31 11.80 13.25
CA ILE A 172 -6.28 10.75 13.17
C ILE A 172 -6.91 9.40 12.85
N GLY A 173 -8.05 9.07 13.47
CA GLY A 173 -8.79 7.83 13.18
C GLY A 173 -9.18 7.74 11.70
N LEU A 174 -9.73 8.80 11.13
CA LEU A 174 -10.07 8.86 9.70
C LEU A 174 -8.84 8.78 8.80
N ALA A 175 -7.71 9.38 9.20
CA ALA A 175 -6.45 9.21 8.47
C ALA A 175 -6.00 7.75 8.42
N ARG A 176 -6.07 7.04 9.55
CA ARG A 176 -5.74 5.59 9.63
C ARG A 176 -6.72 4.72 8.85
N ALA A 177 -7.99 5.09 8.82
CA ALA A 177 -8.96 4.44 7.95
C ALA A 177 -8.54 4.55 6.47
N GLY A 178 -8.01 5.70 6.02
CA GLY A 178 -7.46 5.86 4.67
C GLY A 178 -6.38 4.83 4.34
N SER A 179 -5.38 4.67 5.22
CA SER A 179 -4.34 3.63 5.08
C SER A 179 -4.91 2.20 5.09
N ALA A 180 -5.88 1.92 5.98
CA ALA A 180 -6.51 0.61 6.06
C ALA A 180 -7.26 0.27 4.76
N LEU A 181 -8.04 1.22 4.24
CA LEU A 181 -8.77 1.08 2.98
C LEU A 181 -7.84 0.90 1.79
N ALA A 182 -6.70 1.58 1.78
CA ALA A 182 -5.69 1.40 0.73
C ALA A 182 -5.13 -0.03 0.70
N LEU A 183 -4.75 -0.57 1.85
CA LEU A 183 -4.30 -1.97 1.92
C LEU A 183 -5.42 -2.97 1.59
N PHE A 184 -6.66 -2.65 1.97
CA PHE A 184 -7.82 -3.53 1.79
C PHE A 184 -8.29 -3.61 0.33
N TYR A 185 -8.38 -2.48 -0.37
CA TYR A 185 -9.01 -2.39 -1.70
C TYR A 185 -8.05 -2.29 -2.87
N SER A 186 -6.79 -1.83 -2.70
CA SER A 186 -5.93 -1.59 -3.86
C SER A 186 -5.70 -2.82 -4.73
N ALA A 187 -5.46 -3.99 -4.12
CA ALA A 187 -5.28 -5.23 -4.88
C ALA A 187 -6.56 -5.66 -5.59
N GLU A 188 -7.71 -5.57 -4.92
CA GLU A 188 -9.03 -5.90 -5.50
C GLU A 188 -9.40 -4.98 -6.67
N ILE A 189 -9.09 -3.68 -6.57
CA ILE A 189 -9.25 -2.73 -7.67
C ILE A 189 -8.31 -3.07 -8.83
N ALA A 190 -7.07 -3.49 -8.55
CA ALA A 190 -6.11 -3.84 -9.58
C ALA A 190 -6.51 -5.13 -10.33
N GLU A 191 -7.04 -6.14 -9.62
CA GLU A 191 -7.49 -7.42 -10.18
C GLU A 191 -8.81 -7.27 -10.97
N SER A 192 -9.75 -6.46 -10.49
CA SER A 192 -11.04 -6.23 -11.18
C SER A 192 -10.98 -5.24 -12.35
N ALA A 193 -9.92 -4.42 -12.44
CA ALA A 193 -9.74 -3.45 -13.52
C ALA A 193 -9.19 -4.08 -14.81
N SER A 194 -9.29 -3.37 -15.94
CA SER A 194 -8.70 -3.85 -17.20
C SER A 194 -7.17 -3.69 -17.22
N HIS A 195 -6.63 -2.91 -16.29
CA HIS A 195 -5.21 -2.69 -16.13
C HIS A 195 -4.93 -2.43 -14.66
N TRP A 196 -3.90 -3.06 -14.10
CA TRP A 196 -3.58 -3.00 -12.67
C TRP A 196 -3.34 -1.57 -12.16
N SER A 197 -2.80 -0.68 -13.01
CA SER A 197 -2.52 0.71 -12.64
C SER A 197 -3.77 1.56 -12.41
N VAL A 198 -4.98 1.05 -12.70
CA VAL A 198 -6.25 1.69 -12.32
C VAL A 198 -6.35 1.88 -10.80
N ALA A 199 -5.78 0.98 -10.00
CA ALA A 199 -5.71 1.17 -8.54
C ALA A 199 -4.90 2.41 -8.15
N ILE A 200 -3.81 2.70 -8.88
CA ILE A 200 -3.00 3.91 -8.68
C ILE A 200 -3.75 5.15 -9.15
N TRP A 201 -4.43 5.08 -10.31
CA TRP A 201 -5.30 6.18 -10.77
C TRP A 201 -6.43 6.49 -9.79
N PHE A 202 -7.06 5.48 -9.19
CA PHE A 202 -8.06 5.67 -8.15
C PHE A 202 -7.47 6.40 -6.94
N ALA A 203 -6.30 5.96 -6.45
CA ALA A 203 -5.60 6.64 -5.37
C ALA A 203 -5.29 8.12 -5.70
N SER A 204 -4.83 8.40 -6.92
CA SER A 204 -4.55 9.76 -7.40
C SER A 204 -5.82 10.61 -7.55
N SER A 205 -6.92 9.98 -7.93
CA SER A 205 -8.24 10.63 -8.00
C SER A 205 -8.70 11.09 -6.62
N LEU A 206 -8.47 10.29 -5.58
CA LEU A 206 -8.76 10.69 -4.20
C LEU A 206 -7.93 11.91 -3.76
N LEU A 207 -6.66 12.01 -4.20
CA LEU A 207 -5.84 13.20 -3.95
C LEU A 207 -6.36 14.44 -4.67
N LEU A 208 -6.87 14.30 -5.90
CA LEU A 208 -7.53 15.40 -6.60
C LEU A 208 -8.82 15.84 -5.90
N ILE A 209 -9.65 14.89 -5.48
CA ILE A 209 -10.87 15.19 -4.71
C ILE A 209 -10.49 15.85 -3.38
N ALA A 210 -9.40 15.44 -2.73
CA ALA A 210 -8.87 16.09 -1.53
C ALA A 210 -8.41 17.52 -1.80
N PHE A 211 -7.77 17.79 -2.93
CA PHE A 211 -7.43 19.15 -3.33
C PHE A 211 -8.69 20.01 -3.53
N LEU A 212 -9.70 19.49 -4.22
CA LEU A 212 -10.99 20.17 -4.38
C LEU A 212 -11.68 20.41 -3.03
N ALA A 213 -11.68 19.42 -2.14
CA ALA A 213 -12.19 19.54 -0.77
C ALA A 213 -11.46 20.65 0.00
N PHE A 214 -10.16 20.79 -0.16
CA PHE A 214 -9.38 21.89 0.42
C PHE A 214 -9.73 23.26 -0.19
N LEU A 215 -10.01 23.34 -1.48
CA LEU A 215 -10.49 24.58 -2.11
C LEU A 215 -11.87 24.98 -1.56
N VAL A 216 -12.77 24.01 -1.35
CA VAL A 216 -14.05 24.24 -0.68
C VAL A 216 -13.83 24.74 0.74
N TYR A 217 -12.94 24.10 1.52
CA TYR A 217 -12.56 24.56 2.85
C TYR A 217 -12.09 26.02 2.83
N THR A 218 -11.30 26.41 1.83
CA THR A 218 -10.76 27.77 1.70
C THR A 218 -11.87 28.83 1.61
N ILE A 219 -13.02 28.51 1.02
CA ILE A 219 -14.19 29.41 0.99
C ILE A 219 -14.73 29.65 2.41
N PHE A 220 -14.84 28.60 3.22
CA PHE A 220 -15.26 28.72 4.62
C PHE A 220 -14.21 29.43 5.48
N ASP A 221 -12.93 29.18 5.23
CA ASP A 221 -11.82 29.87 5.88
C ASP A 221 -11.83 31.38 5.61
N ILE A 222 -12.14 31.81 4.38
CA ILE A 222 -12.32 33.24 4.05
C ILE A 222 -13.51 33.83 4.81
N LYS A 223 -14.64 33.12 4.87
CA LYS A 223 -15.85 33.59 5.57
C LYS A 223 -15.58 33.77 7.06
N ILE A 224 -14.84 32.84 7.67
CA ILE A 224 -14.55 32.88 9.11
C ILE A 224 -13.52 33.97 9.44
N ASP A 225 -12.50 34.17 8.59
CA ASP A 225 -11.55 35.27 8.75
C ASP A 225 -12.27 36.61 8.67
N LYS A 226 -13.19 36.82 7.71
CA LYS A 226 -14.00 38.05 7.66
C LYS A 226 -14.82 38.29 8.94
N GLN A 227 -15.34 37.24 9.57
CA GLN A 227 -16.07 37.34 10.85
C GLN A 227 -15.15 37.64 12.05
N LEU A 228 -13.90 37.17 12.01
CA LEU A 228 -12.93 37.31 13.10
C LEU A 228 -12.10 38.59 13.00
N SER A 229 -11.72 39.02 11.79
CA SER A 229 -11.03 40.29 11.54
C SER A 229 -11.90 41.50 11.91
N ALA A 230 -13.23 41.34 11.95
CA ALA A 230 -14.15 42.33 12.51
C ALA A 230 -14.13 42.41 14.05
N LYS A 231 -13.44 41.48 14.74
CA LYS A 231 -13.46 41.36 16.21
C LYS A 231 -12.12 41.50 16.92
N THR A 232 -10.94 41.32 16.29
CA THR A 232 -9.65 41.51 17.02
C THR A 232 -8.44 41.69 16.08
N GLN A 233 -7.58 42.68 16.37
CA GLN A 233 -6.18 42.73 15.92
C GLN A 233 -5.37 41.68 16.70
N VAL A 234 -4.88 40.64 16.04
CA VAL A 234 -4.07 39.61 16.69
C VAL A 234 -2.59 40.04 16.69
N ILE A 235 -2.05 40.17 17.90
CA ILE A 235 -0.61 40.28 18.17
C ILE A 235 0.07 39.03 17.61
N LYS A 236 0.94 39.22 16.62
CA LYS A 236 1.89 38.18 16.17
C LYS A 236 2.96 38.03 17.25
N THR A 237 2.92 36.94 18.01
CA THR A 237 4.11 36.49 18.75
C THR A 237 5.02 35.76 17.78
N ASP A 238 6.19 36.33 17.58
CA ASP A 238 7.20 35.89 16.62
C ASP A 238 8.05 34.78 17.24
N ASP A 239 7.51 33.57 17.35
CA ASP A 239 8.31 32.39 17.71
C ASP A 239 8.96 31.84 16.44
N SER A 240 10.02 32.51 16.00
CA SER A 240 10.82 32.06 14.85
C SER A 240 11.65 30.81 15.19
N PHE A 241 11.64 29.82 14.29
CA PHE A 241 12.51 28.65 14.37
C PHE A 241 13.98 29.07 14.30
N SER A 242 14.80 28.58 15.26
CA SER A 242 16.23 28.88 15.36
C SER A 242 17.07 27.61 15.26
N PHE A 243 17.93 27.52 14.24
CA PHE A 243 18.90 26.42 14.08
C PHE A 243 19.88 26.31 15.26
N ARG A 244 20.10 27.39 16.00
CA ARG A 244 20.97 27.39 17.19
C ARG A 244 20.34 26.66 18.38
N ASP A 245 19.02 26.68 18.47
CA ASP A 245 18.30 25.93 19.51
C ASP A 245 18.36 24.42 19.24
N LEU A 246 18.36 24.00 17.96
CA LEU A 246 18.53 22.60 17.58
C LEU A 246 19.83 21.99 18.12
N GLY A 247 20.95 22.69 17.96
CA GLY A 247 22.25 22.22 18.46
C GLY A 247 22.29 22.06 19.98
N LYS A 248 21.57 22.90 20.74
CA LYS A 248 21.45 22.78 22.20
C LYS A 248 20.53 21.64 22.62
N MET A 249 19.55 21.27 21.81
CA MET A 249 18.65 20.16 22.13
C MET A 249 19.32 18.81 21.95
N LEU A 250 20.20 18.70 20.95
CA LEU A 250 21.00 17.49 20.69
C LEU A 250 22.06 17.21 21.78
N THR A 251 22.17 18.03 22.83
CA THR A 251 22.97 17.70 24.02
C THR A 251 22.13 17.11 25.16
N ASN A 252 20.80 17.26 25.12
CA ASN A 252 19.90 16.69 26.13
C ASN A 252 19.71 15.19 25.87
N LYS A 253 20.20 14.35 26.79
CA LYS A 253 20.12 12.88 26.67
C LYS A 253 18.70 12.35 26.54
N SER A 254 17.74 12.90 27.28
CA SER A 254 16.34 12.50 27.17
C SER A 254 15.78 12.82 25.78
N PHE A 255 16.13 13.98 25.22
CA PHE A 255 15.74 14.33 23.85
C PHE A 255 16.40 13.42 22.81
N ILE A 256 17.68 13.07 22.98
CA ILE A 256 18.38 12.13 22.10
C ILE A 256 17.72 10.75 22.16
N TYR A 257 17.46 10.20 23.35
CA TYR A 257 16.87 8.87 23.49
C TYR A 257 15.47 8.78 22.93
N VAL A 258 14.60 9.78 23.16
CA VAL A 258 13.25 9.79 22.57
C VAL A 258 13.30 9.94 21.04
N THR A 259 14.27 10.69 20.51
CA THR A 259 14.47 10.83 19.06
C THR A 259 14.98 9.54 18.42
N LEU A 260 15.93 8.86 19.07
CA LEU A 260 16.47 7.58 18.59
C LEU A 260 15.44 6.45 18.69
N LEU A 261 14.63 6.43 19.74
CA LEU A 261 13.45 5.57 19.84
C LEU A 261 12.47 5.84 18.69
N CYS A 262 12.18 7.12 18.41
CA CYS A 262 11.26 7.52 17.34
C CYS A 262 11.70 6.95 15.98
N VAL A 263 12.94 7.23 15.56
CA VAL A 263 13.45 6.77 14.26
C VAL A 263 13.50 5.25 14.18
N THR A 264 14.03 4.56 15.20
CA THR A 264 14.14 3.08 15.18
C THR A 264 12.78 2.40 15.18
N PHE A 265 11.83 2.87 15.99
CA PHE A 265 10.48 2.32 16.05
C PHE A 265 9.74 2.50 14.72
N TYR A 266 9.73 3.71 14.17
CA TYR A 266 9.01 3.97 12.92
C TYR A 266 9.68 3.34 11.69
N SER A 267 11.01 3.20 11.69
CA SER A 267 11.75 2.46 10.68
C SER A 267 11.55 0.95 10.74
N ALA A 268 11.17 0.39 11.89
CA ALA A 268 10.73 -1.00 11.96
C ALA A 268 9.31 -1.16 11.40
N VAL A 269 8.43 -0.20 11.70
CA VAL A 269 6.99 -0.30 11.40
C VAL A 269 6.67 0.01 9.94
N PHE A 270 6.96 1.24 9.47
CA PHE A 270 6.43 1.69 8.17
C PHE A 270 7.07 0.99 6.98
N PRO A 271 8.41 0.77 6.96
CA PRO A 271 9.01 -0.08 5.94
C PRO A 271 8.45 -1.51 5.98
N PHE A 272 8.25 -2.13 7.14
CA PHE A 272 7.57 -3.43 7.21
C PHE A 272 6.18 -3.36 6.58
N GLN A 273 5.39 -2.35 6.90
CA GLN A 273 4.04 -2.20 6.35
C GLN A 273 4.04 -2.13 4.82
N ALA A 274 4.96 -1.37 4.22
CA ALA A 274 5.08 -1.26 2.78
C ALA A 274 5.34 -2.62 2.10
N PHE A 275 6.04 -3.54 2.77
CA PHE A 275 6.32 -4.88 2.26
C PHE A 275 5.37 -5.96 2.80
N SER A 276 4.47 -5.63 3.73
CA SER A 276 3.70 -6.62 4.48
C SER A 276 2.72 -7.45 3.64
N PRO A 277 1.98 -6.90 2.65
CA PRO A 277 1.13 -7.73 1.79
C PRO A 277 1.94 -8.74 0.97
N ASP A 278 3.10 -8.32 0.45
CA ASP A 278 3.97 -9.20 -0.34
C ASP A 278 4.65 -10.26 0.54
N PHE A 279 5.05 -9.90 1.76
CA PHE A 279 5.51 -10.86 2.76
C PHE A 279 4.45 -11.94 3.04
N LEU A 280 3.20 -11.55 3.28
CA LEU A 280 2.10 -12.47 3.56
C LEU A 280 1.81 -13.36 2.35
N LEU A 281 1.87 -12.80 1.14
CA LEU A 281 1.72 -13.52 -0.12
C LEU A 281 2.80 -14.60 -0.27
N ASN A 282 4.07 -14.27 -0.01
CA ASN A 282 5.19 -15.18 -0.20
C ASN A 282 5.33 -16.21 0.93
N LYS A 283 5.22 -15.80 2.20
CA LYS A 283 5.42 -16.71 3.33
C LYS A 283 4.21 -17.58 3.65
N PHE A 284 3.00 -17.02 3.57
CA PHE A 284 1.77 -17.72 3.96
C PHE A 284 0.94 -18.19 2.75
N GLY A 285 1.46 -18.01 1.53
CA GLY A 285 0.80 -18.49 0.32
C GLY A 285 -0.47 -17.75 -0.04
N MET A 286 -0.71 -16.58 0.54
CA MET A 286 -1.96 -15.83 0.37
C MET A 286 -2.13 -15.30 -1.06
N THR A 287 -3.38 -15.06 -1.42
CA THR A 287 -3.81 -14.28 -2.59
C THR A 287 -3.34 -12.82 -2.49
N LEU A 288 -3.21 -12.08 -3.60
CA LEU A 288 -2.87 -10.65 -3.58
C LEU A 288 -3.92 -9.82 -2.84
N SER A 289 -5.22 -9.98 -3.19
CA SER A 289 -6.32 -9.34 -2.46
C SER A 289 -6.39 -9.77 -1.00
N HIS A 290 -6.26 -11.08 -0.72
CA HIS A 290 -6.31 -11.57 0.66
C HIS A 290 -5.15 -11.05 1.52
N SER A 291 -3.92 -10.99 0.98
CA SER A 291 -2.76 -10.52 1.73
C SER A 291 -2.88 -9.03 2.07
N GLY A 292 -3.42 -8.21 1.16
CA GLY A 292 -3.76 -6.81 1.41
C GLY A 292 -4.80 -6.65 2.53
N LYS A 293 -5.90 -7.42 2.47
CA LYS A 293 -6.95 -7.42 3.49
C LYS A 293 -6.40 -7.79 4.87
N ILE A 294 -5.58 -8.84 4.97
CA ILE A 294 -4.95 -9.24 6.24
C ILE A 294 -3.95 -8.18 6.73
N ALA A 295 -3.12 -7.61 5.86
CA ALA A 295 -2.19 -6.53 6.23
C ALA A 295 -2.91 -5.27 6.75
N SER A 296 -4.12 -4.98 6.25
CA SER A 296 -4.91 -3.82 6.67
C SER A 296 -5.35 -3.85 8.15
N ILE A 297 -5.41 -5.04 8.77
CA ILE A 297 -5.85 -5.25 10.17
C ILE A 297 -5.07 -4.35 11.13
N LEU A 298 -3.78 -4.17 10.89
CA LEU A 298 -2.92 -3.31 11.70
C LEU A 298 -3.47 -1.88 11.81
N TYR A 299 -3.91 -1.29 10.70
CA TYR A 299 -4.41 0.08 10.67
C TYR A 299 -5.83 0.18 11.23
N TRP A 300 -6.66 -0.85 11.05
CA TRP A 300 -7.97 -0.93 11.73
C TRP A 300 -7.80 -0.94 13.25
N VAL A 301 -6.89 -1.76 13.78
CA VAL A 301 -6.60 -1.80 15.21
C VAL A 301 -6.05 -0.45 15.69
N THR A 302 -5.08 0.12 14.95
CA THR A 302 -4.45 1.41 15.31
C THR A 302 -5.49 2.55 15.36
N MET A 303 -6.43 2.58 14.41
CA MET A 303 -7.49 3.59 14.34
C MET A 303 -8.26 3.71 15.66
N PHE A 304 -8.61 2.59 16.28
CA PHE A 304 -9.37 2.58 17.54
C PHE A 304 -8.46 2.62 18.77
N ALA A 305 -7.29 1.99 18.72
CA ALA A 305 -6.39 1.89 19.86
C ALA A 305 -5.68 3.21 20.19
N THR A 306 -5.31 4.03 19.20
CA THR A 306 -4.54 5.27 19.43
C THR A 306 -5.25 6.26 20.35
N PRO A 307 -6.54 6.61 20.13
CA PRO A 307 -7.27 7.48 21.05
C PRO A 307 -7.35 6.91 22.48
N LEU A 308 -7.54 5.60 22.61
CA LEU A 308 -7.63 4.93 23.92
C LEU A 308 -6.31 5.02 24.67
N PHE A 309 -5.17 4.74 24.03
CA PHE A 309 -3.86 4.87 24.67
C PHE A 309 -3.49 6.32 24.98
N GLY A 310 -3.91 7.28 24.16
CA GLY A 310 -3.77 8.70 24.50
C GLY A 310 -4.45 9.04 25.83
N LEU A 311 -5.70 8.59 26.02
CA LEU A 311 -6.43 8.79 27.28
C LEU A 311 -5.76 8.09 28.47
N VAL A 312 -5.18 6.90 28.25
CA VAL A 312 -4.43 6.17 29.28
C VAL A 312 -3.20 6.95 29.72
N VAL A 313 -2.41 7.45 28.77
CA VAL A 313 -1.22 8.29 29.04
C VAL A 313 -1.61 9.55 29.80
N ASP A 314 -2.67 10.24 29.36
CA ASP A 314 -3.10 11.47 30.01
C ASP A 314 -3.57 11.25 31.45
N LYS A 315 -4.31 10.16 31.69
CA LYS A 315 -4.90 9.86 33.01
C LYS A 315 -3.90 9.26 33.99
N PHE A 316 -3.07 8.32 33.54
CA PHE A 316 -2.23 7.49 34.40
C PHE A 316 -0.74 7.84 34.31
N GLY A 317 -0.32 8.59 33.31
CA GLY A 317 1.10 8.82 33.02
C GLY A 317 1.74 7.56 32.43
N ARG A 318 2.96 7.25 32.89
CA ARG A 318 3.73 6.07 32.47
C ARG A 318 4.15 6.04 31.01
N SER A 319 4.43 7.21 30.44
CA SER A 319 4.82 7.31 29.03
C SER A 319 6.05 6.47 28.72
N ALA A 320 7.10 6.54 29.53
CA ALA A 320 8.34 5.80 29.28
C ALA A 320 8.14 4.27 29.42
N THR A 321 7.40 3.82 30.45
CA THR A 321 7.04 2.39 30.60
C THR A 321 6.19 1.87 29.44
N LEU A 322 5.24 2.67 28.93
CA LEU A 322 4.47 2.31 27.74
C LEU A 322 5.40 2.18 26.53
N MET A 323 6.31 3.13 26.29
CA MET A 323 7.29 3.02 25.21
C MET A 323 8.12 1.74 25.29
N VAL A 324 8.59 1.35 26.49
CA VAL A 324 9.30 0.07 26.71
C VAL A 324 8.44 -1.13 26.31
N PHE A 325 7.21 -1.20 26.78
CA PHE A 325 6.30 -2.31 26.47
C PHE A 325 5.98 -2.39 24.95
N GLY A 326 5.72 -1.24 24.32
CA GLY A 326 5.48 -1.17 22.89
C GLY A 326 6.67 -1.65 22.06
N SER A 327 7.90 -1.30 22.46
CA SER A 327 9.13 -1.79 21.82
C SER A 327 9.37 -3.28 22.04
N ILE A 328 9.08 -3.83 23.23
CA ILE A 328 9.13 -5.29 23.47
C ILE A 328 8.18 -6.01 22.52
N LEU A 329 6.92 -5.55 22.46
CA LEU A 329 5.93 -6.13 21.55
C LEU A 329 6.43 -6.08 20.10
N LEU A 330 6.90 -4.93 19.65
CA LEU A 330 7.41 -4.74 18.28
C LEU A 330 8.49 -5.78 17.93
N THR A 331 9.49 -5.97 18.81
CA THR A 331 10.57 -6.94 18.61
C THR A 331 10.03 -8.37 18.55
N LEU A 332 9.21 -8.77 19.53
CA LEU A 332 8.67 -10.13 19.62
C LEU A 332 7.78 -10.48 18.42
N ILE A 333 6.99 -9.51 17.95
CA ILE A 333 6.12 -9.68 16.78
C ILE A 333 6.96 -9.94 15.52
N HIS A 334 7.98 -9.13 15.26
CA HIS A 334 8.83 -9.33 14.08
C HIS A 334 9.61 -10.65 14.17
N LEU A 335 10.12 -11.04 15.34
CA LEU A 335 10.75 -12.36 15.51
C LEU A 335 9.76 -13.50 15.24
N THR A 336 8.52 -13.38 15.74
CA THR A 336 7.46 -14.36 15.49
C THR A 336 7.15 -14.46 14.00
N LEU A 337 6.98 -13.32 13.32
CA LEU A 337 6.73 -13.25 11.89
C LEU A 337 7.91 -13.73 11.04
N ALA A 338 9.15 -13.58 11.50
CA ALA A 338 10.34 -14.05 10.79
C ALA A 338 10.46 -15.59 10.87
N PHE A 339 10.32 -16.17 12.05
CA PHE A 339 10.74 -17.56 12.30
C PHE A 339 9.60 -18.56 12.47
N THR A 340 8.34 -18.12 12.57
CA THR A 340 7.19 -19.02 12.77
C THR A 340 6.18 -18.92 11.63
N TYR A 341 5.27 -19.90 11.57
CA TYR A 341 4.12 -19.91 10.65
C TYR A 341 2.79 -19.79 11.42
N ILE A 342 2.82 -19.18 12.60
CA ILE A 342 1.59 -18.85 13.36
C ILE A 342 0.72 -17.95 12.49
N ASN A 343 -0.60 -18.15 12.56
CA ASN A 343 -1.57 -17.35 11.81
C ASN A 343 -1.24 -15.84 11.94
N PRO A 344 -1.01 -15.12 10.82
CA PRO A 344 -0.48 -13.77 10.85
C PRO A 344 -1.45 -12.72 11.40
N VAL A 345 -2.74 -13.03 11.53
CA VAL A 345 -3.73 -12.12 12.12
C VAL A 345 -3.35 -11.74 13.55
N VAL A 346 -2.92 -12.69 14.38
CA VAL A 346 -2.54 -12.44 15.78
C VAL A 346 -1.36 -11.46 15.89
N PRO A 347 -0.19 -11.69 15.26
CA PRO A 347 0.91 -10.75 15.30
C PRO A 347 0.56 -9.39 14.68
N LEU A 348 -0.29 -9.31 13.64
CA LEU A 348 -0.72 -8.03 13.04
C LEU A 348 -1.65 -7.22 13.95
N VAL A 349 -2.54 -7.88 14.70
CA VAL A 349 -3.35 -7.21 15.74
C VAL A 349 -2.44 -6.65 16.84
N LEU A 350 -1.50 -7.46 17.33
CA LEU A 350 -0.53 -7.02 18.34
C LEU A 350 0.36 -5.89 17.82
N LEU A 351 0.69 -5.89 16.52
CA LEU A 351 1.48 -4.84 15.89
C LEU A 351 0.70 -3.53 15.84
N GLY A 352 -0.59 -3.57 15.49
CA GLY A 352 -1.47 -2.40 15.56
C GLY A 352 -1.57 -1.82 16.98
N ILE A 353 -1.59 -2.67 18.01
CA ILE A 353 -1.55 -2.24 19.42
C ILE A 353 -0.20 -1.54 19.72
N SER A 354 0.93 -2.14 19.33
CA SER A 354 2.26 -1.55 19.54
C SER A 354 2.38 -0.17 18.87
N ILE A 355 1.91 -0.05 17.62
CA ILE A 355 1.92 1.19 16.82
C ILE A 355 1.01 2.26 17.41
N ALA A 356 -0.08 1.87 18.07
CA ALA A 356 -0.94 2.82 18.76
C ALA A 356 -0.31 3.33 20.06
N LEU A 357 0.42 2.47 20.77
CA LEU A 357 0.89 2.70 22.13
C LEU A 357 2.12 3.61 22.18
N VAL A 358 3.15 3.35 21.36
CA VAL A 358 4.42 4.12 21.42
C VAL A 358 4.22 5.59 21.02
N PRO A 359 3.61 5.94 19.87
CA PRO A 359 3.40 7.32 19.47
C PRO A 359 2.52 8.10 20.45
N ALA A 360 1.47 7.46 21.00
CA ALA A 360 0.58 8.09 21.98
C ALA A 360 1.33 8.53 23.24
N ALA A 361 2.35 7.78 23.66
CA ALA A 361 3.21 8.13 24.78
C ALA A 361 4.36 9.09 24.39
N MET A 362 4.97 8.87 23.22
CA MET A 362 6.23 9.47 22.80
C MET A 362 6.09 10.96 22.46
N TRP A 363 5.13 11.33 21.60
CA TRP A 363 5.00 12.72 21.15
C TRP A 363 4.65 13.69 22.30
N PRO A 364 3.73 13.38 23.23
CA PRO A 364 3.49 14.23 24.40
C PRO A 364 4.70 14.36 25.33
N SER A 365 5.53 13.32 25.41
CA SER A 365 6.73 13.32 26.28
C SER A 365 7.75 14.38 25.88
N VAL A 366 7.83 14.73 24.60
CA VAL A 366 8.74 15.78 24.11
C VAL A 366 8.43 17.13 24.76
N ALA A 367 7.15 17.47 24.92
CA ALA A 367 6.73 18.72 25.55
C ALA A 367 7.08 18.79 27.05
N LYS A 368 7.38 17.65 27.70
CA LYS A 368 7.89 17.60 29.08
C LYS A 368 9.42 17.73 29.16
N ILE A 369 10.12 17.32 28.11
CA ILE A 369 11.60 17.27 28.07
C ILE A 369 12.20 18.62 27.66
N VAL A 370 11.51 19.39 26.82
CA VAL A 370 12.04 20.58 26.16
C VAL A 370 11.31 21.84 26.59
N ASP A 371 12.04 22.95 26.68
CA ASP A 371 11.46 24.26 27.02
C ASP A 371 10.34 24.65 26.04
N GLU A 372 9.27 25.28 26.54
CA GLU A 372 8.10 25.68 25.74
C GLU A 372 8.46 26.46 24.47
N LYS A 373 9.47 27.34 24.55
CA LYS A 373 9.98 28.14 23.43
C LYS A 373 10.63 27.33 22.31
N ARG A 374 11.02 26.08 22.58
CA ARG A 374 11.77 25.20 21.66
C ARG A 374 10.97 23.98 21.19
N ILE A 375 9.72 23.82 21.64
CA ILE A 375 8.87 22.66 21.29
C ILE A 375 8.71 22.50 19.77
N GLY A 376 8.47 23.61 19.05
CA GLY A 376 8.35 23.57 17.58
C GLY A 376 9.61 23.05 16.89
N SER A 377 10.77 23.53 17.33
CA SER A 377 12.07 23.07 16.83
C SER A 377 12.33 21.60 17.17
N ALA A 378 11.91 21.16 18.36
CA ALA A 378 12.01 19.78 18.82
C ALA A 378 11.26 18.80 17.91
N TYR A 379 9.98 19.08 17.67
CA TYR A 379 9.14 18.25 16.83
C TYR A 379 9.63 18.23 15.39
N GLY A 380 10.00 19.40 14.84
CA GLY A 380 10.56 19.49 13.50
C GLY A 380 11.83 18.65 13.33
N ALA A 381 12.74 18.69 14.30
CA ALA A 381 13.95 17.88 14.31
C ALA A 381 13.66 16.38 14.34
N MET A 382 12.79 15.95 15.24
CA MET A 382 12.39 14.54 15.37
C MET A 382 11.74 14.03 14.09
N PHE A 383 10.86 14.81 13.46
CA PHE A 383 10.26 14.45 12.17
C PHE A 383 11.29 14.32 11.05
N SER A 384 12.25 15.24 10.96
CA SER A 384 13.32 15.14 9.94
C SER A 384 14.21 13.92 10.16
N ILE A 385 14.59 13.62 11.42
CA ILE A 385 15.40 12.43 11.76
C ILE A 385 14.61 11.14 11.52
N GLN A 386 13.32 11.12 11.85
CA GLN A 386 12.44 9.99 11.53
C GLN A 386 12.40 9.74 10.01
N ASN A 387 12.28 10.79 9.20
CA ASN A 387 12.25 10.68 7.74
C ASN A 387 13.54 10.09 7.17
N LEU A 388 14.70 10.33 7.79
CA LEU A 388 15.95 9.65 7.41
C LEU A 388 15.81 8.13 7.56
N GLY A 389 15.18 7.66 8.63
CA GLY A 389 14.86 6.25 8.82
C GLY A 389 13.88 5.72 7.76
N LEU A 390 12.88 6.51 7.38
CA LEU A 390 11.93 6.17 6.31
C LEU A 390 12.53 6.26 4.90
N PHE A 391 13.72 6.85 4.75
CA PHE A 391 14.48 6.84 3.51
C PHE A 391 15.39 5.61 3.45
N ILE A 392 16.14 5.32 4.52
CA ILE A 392 17.16 4.26 4.53
C ILE A 392 16.53 2.85 4.54
N PHE A 393 15.60 2.59 5.45
CA PHE A 393 15.19 1.22 5.75
C PHE A 393 14.30 0.54 4.70
N PRO A 394 13.46 1.24 3.93
CA PRO A 394 12.81 0.61 2.78
C PRO A 394 13.80 0.15 1.71
N ILE A 395 14.83 0.96 1.42
CA ILE A 395 15.91 0.59 0.48
C ILE A 395 16.63 -0.65 1.00
N LEU A 396 17.07 -0.64 2.28
CA LEU A 396 17.72 -1.80 2.88
C LEU A 396 16.83 -3.04 2.88
N ALA A 397 15.54 -2.91 3.18
CA ALA A 397 14.60 -4.03 3.18
C ALA A 397 14.49 -4.67 1.79
N GLY A 398 14.40 -3.84 0.75
CA GLY A 398 14.38 -4.27 -0.64
C GLY A 398 15.69 -4.91 -1.09
N SER A 399 16.83 -4.28 -0.80
CA SER A 399 18.15 -4.81 -1.15
C SER A 399 18.46 -6.13 -0.43
N ILE A 400 18.05 -6.29 0.84
CA ILE A 400 18.17 -7.56 1.56
C ILE A 400 17.33 -8.63 0.85
N LEU A 401 16.11 -8.30 0.39
CA LEU A 401 15.31 -9.26 -0.37
C LEU A 401 16.00 -9.66 -1.67
N ASP A 402 16.54 -8.72 -2.45
CA ASP A 402 17.24 -9.02 -3.69
C ASP A 402 18.46 -9.94 -3.45
N ILE A 403 19.29 -9.60 -2.46
CA ILE A 403 20.49 -10.39 -2.09
C ILE A 403 20.11 -11.78 -1.59
N THR A 404 19.04 -11.87 -0.80
CA THR A 404 18.61 -13.13 -0.18
C THR A 404 17.59 -13.91 -1.00
N ASN A 405 17.37 -13.52 -2.27
CA ASN A 405 16.49 -14.22 -3.20
C ASN A 405 16.99 -14.18 -4.65
N SER A 406 18.31 -14.11 -4.87
CA SER A 406 18.92 -13.98 -6.21
C SER A 406 18.50 -15.10 -7.16
N ASN A 407 18.24 -16.29 -6.64
CA ASN A 407 17.89 -17.49 -7.41
C ASN A 407 16.38 -17.78 -7.39
N SER A 408 15.56 -16.81 -6.95
CA SER A 408 14.12 -17.02 -6.81
C SER A 408 13.39 -17.07 -8.15
N GLU A 409 13.92 -16.40 -9.16
CA GLU A 409 13.42 -16.41 -10.53
C GLU A 409 14.16 -17.47 -11.36
N ILE A 410 13.39 -18.43 -11.87
CA ILE A 410 13.89 -19.54 -12.66
C ILE A 410 13.48 -19.28 -14.11
N VAL A 411 14.49 -18.99 -14.94
CA VAL A 411 14.31 -18.94 -16.39
C VAL A 411 14.29 -20.37 -16.91
N ILE A 412 13.18 -20.76 -17.50
CA ILE A 412 13.01 -22.08 -18.11
C ILE A 412 13.82 -22.10 -19.42
N ASN A 413 14.65 -23.14 -19.63
CA ASN A 413 15.42 -23.27 -20.87
C ASN A 413 14.55 -23.74 -22.05
N LYS A 414 15.08 -23.68 -23.28
CA LYS A 414 14.33 -24.05 -24.49
C LYS A 414 13.74 -25.46 -24.46
N ALA A 415 14.45 -26.43 -23.90
CA ALA A 415 13.99 -27.82 -23.83
C ALA A 415 12.79 -27.96 -22.87
N GLN A 416 12.90 -27.37 -21.68
CA GLN A 416 11.83 -27.32 -20.71
C GLN A 416 10.64 -26.50 -21.22
N MET A 417 10.87 -25.42 -21.99
CA MET A 417 9.82 -24.66 -22.67
C MET A 417 9.09 -25.49 -23.73
N ALA A 418 9.82 -26.26 -24.55
CA ALA A 418 9.21 -27.17 -25.52
C ALA A 418 8.34 -28.24 -24.82
N GLN A 419 8.82 -28.79 -23.70
CA GLN A 419 8.06 -29.73 -22.89
C GLN A 419 6.81 -29.08 -22.26
N LEU A 420 6.92 -27.85 -21.76
CA LEU A 420 5.81 -27.09 -21.20
C LEU A 420 4.70 -26.87 -22.25
N LYS A 421 5.07 -26.55 -23.49
CA LYS A 421 4.11 -26.32 -24.58
C LYS A 421 3.28 -27.55 -24.92
N VAL A 422 3.90 -28.74 -24.87
CA VAL A 422 3.25 -30.03 -25.17
C VAL A 422 2.50 -30.58 -23.96
N SER A 423 3.18 -30.73 -22.83
CA SER A 423 2.66 -31.45 -21.66
C SER A 423 1.89 -30.56 -20.68
N LYS A 424 2.02 -29.23 -20.79
CA LYS A 424 1.51 -28.25 -19.82
C LYS A 424 2.04 -28.50 -18.39
N VAL A 425 3.21 -29.14 -18.28
CA VAL A 425 3.92 -29.39 -17.02
C VAL A 425 5.18 -28.54 -16.97
N ILE A 426 5.40 -27.89 -15.84
CA ILE A 426 6.61 -27.15 -15.55
C ILE A 426 7.61 -28.08 -14.88
N GLU A 427 8.82 -28.13 -15.44
CA GLU A 427 10.01 -28.70 -14.82
C GLU A 427 10.96 -27.56 -14.46
N ALA A 428 11.30 -27.44 -13.17
CA ALA A 428 12.18 -26.40 -12.66
C ALA A 428 12.89 -26.85 -11.37
N SER A 429 13.90 -26.09 -10.92
CA SER A 429 14.69 -26.40 -9.73
C SER A 429 14.57 -25.31 -8.68
N TYR A 430 14.16 -25.66 -7.45
CA TYR A 430 14.16 -24.74 -6.33
C TYR A 430 15.55 -24.71 -5.67
N LEU A 431 16.27 -23.62 -5.91
CA LEU A 431 17.59 -23.36 -5.34
C LEU A 431 17.50 -22.28 -4.24
N ASP A 432 18.37 -22.39 -3.24
CA ASP A 432 18.65 -21.28 -2.33
C ASP A 432 19.67 -20.32 -2.98
N ASN A 433 20.02 -19.22 -2.31
CA ASN A 433 20.96 -18.22 -2.85
C ASN A 433 22.42 -18.69 -2.95
N ASN A 434 22.74 -19.89 -2.45
CA ASN A 434 24.06 -20.50 -2.59
C ASN A 434 24.05 -21.58 -3.68
N ASP A 435 23.06 -21.53 -4.59
CA ASP A 435 22.80 -22.52 -5.63
C ASP A 435 22.57 -23.95 -5.09
N LYS A 436 22.21 -24.07 -3.80
CA LYS A 436 21.93 -25.38 -3.21
C LYS A 436 20.48 -25.72 -3.40
N ALA A 437 20.23 -26.95 -3.83
CA ALA A 437 18.90 -27.54 -3.90
C ALA A 437 18.16 -27.40 -2.56
N VAL A 438 17.00 -26.75 -2.59
CA VAL A 438 16.06 -26.73 -1.47
C VAL A 438 15.27 -28.04 -1.54
N LYS A 439 15.61 -28.99 -0.67
CA LYS A 439 15.13 -30.38 -0.77
C LYS A 439 13.82 -30.60 -0.02
N ASN A 440 12.96 -31.47 -0.57
CA ASN A 440 11.77 -32.01 0.10
C ASN A 440 10.86 -30.94 0.71
N LYS A 441 10.74 -29.79 0.06
CA LYS A 441 9.98 -28.63 0.57
C LYS A 441 8.70 -28.46 -0.22
N ASP A 442 7.58 -28.36 0.47
CA ASP A 442 6.31 -27.95 -0.12
C ASP A 442 6.28 -26.41 -0.22
N PHE A 443 5.87 -25.87 -1.37
CA PHE A 443 5.81 -24.43 -1.62
C PHE A 443 4.81 -24.10 -2.74
N LEU A 444 4.49 -22.82 -2.89
CA LEU A 444 3.68 -22.34 -4.01
C LEU A 444 4.61 -21.69 -5.04
N ALA A 445 4.83 -22.36 -6.16
CA ALA A 445 5.55 -21.78 -7.29
C ALA A 445 4.62 -20.80 -8.01
N GLY A 446 5.02 -19.54 -8.12
CA GLY A 446 4.36 -18.58 -8.99
C GLY A 446 4.79 -18.84 -10.43
N VAL A 447 3.84 -18.92 -11.34
CA VAL A 447 4.11 -19.17 -12.75
C VAL A 447 3.35 -18.14 -13.57
N SER A 448 4.06 -17.44 -14.44
CA SER A 448 3.49 -16.49 -15.39
C SER A 448 3.88 -16.89 -16.80
N LEU A 449 2.89 -16.88 -17.70
CA LEU A 449 3.05 -17.15 -19.13
C LEU A 449 2.82 -15.86 -19.90
N PHE A 450 3.73 -15.56 -20.82
CA PHE A 450 3.69 -14.34 -21.64
C PHE A 450 3.80 -14.69 -23.11
N GLU A 451 3.13 -13.90 -23.94
CA GLU A 451 3.28 -13.92 -25.38
C GLU A 451 4.15 -12.75 -25.83
N LEU A 452 5.31 -13.04 -26.42
CA LEU A 452 6.21 -11.99 -26.90
C LEU A 452 5.77 -11.45 -28.28
N PRO A 453 5.95 -10.13 -28.54
CA PRO A 453 5.79 -9.57 -29.88
C PRO A 453 6.75 -10.24 -30.87
N GLY A 454 6.29 -10.48 -32.10
CA GLY A 454 7.02 -11.26 -33.11
C GLY A 454 8.40 -10.73 -33.51
N ASP A 455 8.73 -9.48 -33.18
CA ASP A 455 9.98 -8.82 -33.55
C ASP A 455 11.07 -8.89 -32.45
N PHE A 456 10.83 -9.58 -31.32
CA PHE A 456 11.82 -9.73 -30.26
C PHE A 456 12.94 -10.71 -30.65
N ILE A 457 14.17 -10.20 -30.76
CA ILE A 457 15.37 -11.00 -31.06
C ILE A 457 15.69 -11.86 -29.83
N ARG A 458 15.61 -13.19 -29.99
CA ARG A 458 16.10 -14.16 -28.99
C ARG A 458 17.61 -14.00 -28.83
N GLY A 459 18.07 -13.41 -27.73
CA GLY A 459 19.48 -13.48 -27.32
C GLY A 459 19.77 -14.85 -26.72
N GLU A 460 20.62 -15.65 -27.36
CA GLU A 460 21.11 -16.92 -26.82
C GLU A 460 22.34 -16.67 -25.94
N ASP A 461 22.35 -17.21 -24.72
CA ASP A 461 23.60 -17.42 -23.98
C ASP A 461 24.28 -18.73 -24.42
N GLU A 462 25.60 -18.84 -24.23
CA GLU A 462 26.41 -20.03 -24.56
C GLU A 462 25.89 -21.32 -23.88
N ASP A 463 25.13 -21.18 -22.79
CA ASP A 463 24.52 -22.28 -22.02
C ASP A 463 23.06 -22.61 -22.44
N GLY A 464 22.53 -21.99 -23.50
CA GLY A 464 21.19 -22.30 -24.03
C GLY A 464 20.01 -21.74 -23.22
N PHE A 465 20.29 -20.81 -22.29
CA PHE A 465 19.27 -20.01 -21.61
C PHE A 465 18.81 -18.86 -22.52
N GLU A 466 17.51 -18.61 -22.57
CA GLU A 466 16.98 -17.41 -23.23
C GLU A 466 17.27 -16.22 -22.31
N ARG A 467 18.16 -15.29 -22.72
CA ARG A 467 18.49 -14.12 -21.90
C ARG A 467 17.23 -13.31 -21.62
N SER A 468 17.12 -12.90 -20.34
CA SER A 468 16.33 -11.80 -19.79
C SER A 468 15.23 -11.29 -20.72
N ILE A 469 13.98 -11.60 -20.36
CA ILE A 469 12.76 -11.07 -21.00
C ILE A 469 12.73 -9.55 -20.76
N GLU A 470 13.51 -8.79 -21.52
CA GLU A 470 13.49 -7.33 -21.55
C GLU A 470 12.27 -6.91 -22.37
N LYS A 471 11.22 -6.51 -21.64
CA LYS A 471 10.08 -5.69 -22.08
C LYS A 471 8.99 -6.35 -22.96
N SER A 472 7.75 -6.18 -22.46
CA SER A 472 6.48 -6.13 -23.19
C SER A 472 5.99 -7.37 -23.94
N GLY A 473 5.89 -8.52 -23.25
CA GLY A 473 4.96 -9.58 -23.65
C GLY A 473 3.58 -9.38 -23.00
N ASP A 474 2.50 -9.72 -23.71
CA ASP A 474 1.16 -9.72 -23.13
C ASP A 474 1.01 -10.96 -22.22
N MET A 475 0.63 -10.76 -20.96
CA MET A 475 0.43 -11.86 -20.02
C MET A 475 -0.78 -12.69 -20.45
N MET A 476 -0.57 -13.99 -20.61
CA MET A 476 -1.58 -14.95 -21.08
C MET A 476 -2.31 -15.62 -19.92
N TRP A 477 -1.53 -16.01 -18.91
CA TRP A 477 -1.98 -16.77 -17.76
C TRP A 477 -0.98 -16.59 -16.61
N SER A 478 -1.48 -16.49 -15.38
CA SER A 478 -0.66 -16.48 -14.18
C SER A 478 -1.35 -17.27 -13.09
N GLY A 479 -0.59 -18.07 -12.33
CA GLY A 479 -1.13 -18.87 -11.26
C GLY A 479 -0.08 -19.39 -10.29
N LYS A 480 -0.56 -19.98 -9.20
CA LYS A 480 0.23 -20.61 -8.15
C LYS A 480 0.07 -22.12 -8.21
N LEU A 481 1.20 -22.79 -8.39
CA LEU A 481 1.28 -24.24 -8.41
C LEU A 481 1.76 -24.74 -7.05
N GLN A 482 0.95 -25.58 -6.40
CA GLN A 482 1.43 -26.32 -5.23
C GLN A 482 2.48 -27.31 -5.69
N SER A 483 3.72 -27.05 -5.30
CA SER A 483 4.89 -27.77 -5.76
C SER A 483 5.62 -28.36 -4.56
N ARG A 484 6.26 -29.50 -4.79
CA ARG A 484 7.18 -30.10 -3.83
C ARG A 484 8.49 -30.36 -4.53
N SER A 485 9.58 -29.83 -3.98
CA SER A 485 10.92 -30.12 -4.48
C SER A 485 11.38 -31.51 -4.03
N ASP A 486 12.08 -32.22 -4.89
CA ASP A 486 12.67 -33.54 -4.62
C ASP A 486 14.02 -33.41 -3.88
N GLU A 487 14.76 -34.52 -3.77
CA GLU A 487 16.07 -34.59 -3.10
C GLU A 487 17.18 -33.81 -3.82
N ASN A 488 16.95 -33.47 -5.09
CA ASN A 488 17.81 -32.67 -5.96
C ASN A 488 17.28 -31.25 -6.14
N GLY A 489 16.20 -30.88 -5.44
CA GLY A 489 15.55 -29.57 -5.55
C GLY A 489 14.67 -29.42 -6.78
N LYS A 490 14.54 -30.43 -7.64
CA LYS A 490 13.68 -30.38 -8.83
C LYS A 490 12.22 -30.53 -8.43
N PHE A 491 11.33 -29.88 -9.17
CA PHE A 491 9.90 -30.04 -8.99
C PHE A 491 9.20 -30.08 -10.35
N PHE A 492 8.08 -30.79 -10.36
CA PHE A 492 7.22 -30.95 -11.51
C PHE A 492 5.80 -30.56 -11.11
N SER A 493 5.20 -29.64 -11.84
CA SER A 493 3.80 -29.29 -11.61
C SER A 493 3.06 -29.00 -12.89
N GLY A 494 1.90 -29.63 -13.05
CA GLY A 494 0.98 -29.33 -14.15
C GLY A 494 0.33 -27.96 -13.95
N LEU A 495 0.25 -27.17 -15.01
CA LEU A 495 -0.47 -25.89 -15.01
C LEU A 495 -1.94 -26.05 -14.64
N GLY A 496 -2.57 -27.15 -15.07
CA GLY A 496 -3.98 -27.47 -14.77
C GLY A 496 -4.24 -27.84 -13.31
N ALA A 497 -3.19 -28.07 -12.50
CA ALA A 497 -3.29 -28.35 -11.07
C ALA A 497 -3.00 -27.09 -10.22
N ALA A 498 -3.09 -25.90 -10.81
CA ALA A 498 -2.90 -24.65 -10.08
C ALA A 498 -3.89 -24.56 -8.92
N VAL A 499 -3.35 -24.30 -7.72
CA VAL A 499 -4.17 -24.11 -6.51
C VAL A 499 -4.84 -22.74 -6.52
N LYS A 500 -4.26 -21.79 -7.24
CA LYS A 500 -4.88 -20.52 -7.53
C LYS A 500 -4.49 -20.06 -8.93
N ILE A 501 -5.44 -19.53 -9.68
CA ILE A 501 -5.19 -18.81 -10.91
C ILE A 501 -5.35 -17.33 -10.59
N ASP A 502 -4.29 -16.55 -10.79
CA ASP A 502 -4.25 -15.13 -10.46
C ASP A 502 -4.74 -14.28 -11.65
N MET A 503 -4.52 -14.72 -12.89
CA MET A 503 -4.99 -14.04 -14.09
C MET A 503 -5.15 -15.01 -15.26
N ILE A 504 -6.16 -14.77 -16.10
CA ILE A 504 -6.21 -15.28 -17.47
C ILE A 504 -6.52 -14.16 -18.45
N ASN A 505 -6.00 -14.27 -19.67
CA ASN A 505 -6.37 -13.42 -20.78
C ASN A 505 -7.01 -14.28 -21.86
N LEU A 506 -8.33 -14.15 -22.01
CA LEU A 506 -9.13 -15.04 -22.87
C LEU A 506 -8.77 -14.91 -24.35
N GLN A 507 -8.07 -13.85 -24.77
CA GLN A 507 -7.57 -13.73 -26.16
C GLN A 507 -6.60 -14.87 -26.54
N TYR A 508 -5.92 -15.45 -25.55
CA TYR A 508 -5.00 -16.58 -25.72
C TYR A 508 -5.62 -17.94 -25.41
N PHE A 509 -6.92 -17.98 -25.13
CA PHE A 509 -7.64 -19.23 -24.98
C PHE A 509 -8.42 -19.53 -26.26
N ASP A 510 -8.65 -20.80 -26.54
CA ASP A 510 -9.55 -21.20 -27.62
C ASP A 510 -11.00 -20.99 -27.21
N VAL A 511 -11.40 -19.72 -27.16
CA VAL A 511 -12.75 -19.27 -26.80
C VAL A 511 -13.36 -18.52 -27.99
N GLY A 512 -14.46 -19.03 -28.55
CA GLY A 512 -15.08 -18.41 -29.72
C GLY A 512 -16.43 -19.01 -30.14
N PRO A 513 -17.23 -18.26 -30.91
CA PRO A 513 -18.57 -18.70 -31.31
C PRO A 513 -18.49 -19.89 -32.27
N GLY A 514 -19.16 -20.98 -31.91
CA GLY A 514 -19.16 -22.23 -32.67
C GLY A 514 -19.73 -23.38 -31.82
N ASN A 515 -18.87 -24.02 -31.03
CA ASN A 515 -19.25 -25.16 -30.17
C ASN A 515 -19.33 -24.80 -28.69
N GLN A 516 -19.03 -23.55 -28.30
CA GLN A 516 -19.02 -23.14 -26.91
C GLN A 516 -20.25 -22.31 -26.53
N ILE A 517 -20.76 -22.56 -25.34
CA ILE A 517 -21.84 -21.78 -24.73
C ILE A 517 -21.33 -21.13 -23.45
N LEU A 518 -21.77 -19.90 -23.21
CA LEU A 518 -21.62 -19.22 -21.93
C LEU A 518 -22.88 -19.48 -21.12
N VAL A 519 -22.72 -19.98 -19.90
CA VAL A 519 -23.80 -20.30 -18.96
C VAL A 519 -23.61 -19.48 -17.70
N VAL A 520 -24.65 -18.81 -17.24
CA VAL A 520 -24.69 -18.10 -15.97
C VAL A 520 -25.61 -18.87 -15.03
N SER A 521 -25.11 -19.25 -13.87
CA SER A 521 -25.81 -20.02 -12.85
C SER A 521 -25.66 -19.37 -11.47
N SER A 522 -26.50 -19.79 -10.52
CA SER A 522 -26.32 -19.38 -9.13
C SER A 522 -25.18 -20.12 -8.46
N VAL A 523 -24.38 -19.44 -7.64
CA VAL A 523 -23.39 -20.14 -6.80
C VAL A 523 -24.09 -20.96 -5.70
N GLU A 524 -25.19 -20.46 -5.16
CA GLU A 524 -25.95 -21.12 -4.08
C GLU A 524 -26.79 -22.30 -4.60
N GLU A 525 -27.24 -22.24 -5.86
CA GLU A 525 -28.01 -23.28 -6.56
C GLU A 525 -27.41 -23.56 -7.95
N PRO A 526 -26.31 -24.34 -8.05
CA PRO A 526 -25.55 -24.50 -9.29
C PRO A 526 -26.33 -25.10 -10.47
N GLU A 527 -27.36 -25.91 -10.18
CA GLU A 527 -28.21 -26.50 -11.23
C GLU A 527 -29.23 -25.51 -11.81
N ARG A 528 -29.40 -24.36 -11.17
CA ARG A 528 -30.31 -23.32 -11.65
C ARG A 528 -29.58 -22.42 -12.63
N GLU A 529 -29.69 -22.77 -13.90
CA GLU A 529 -29.29 -21.90 -15.01
C GLU A 529 -30.16 -20.64 -15.00
N LEU A 530 -29.50 -19.48 -14.97
CA LEU A 530 -30.13 -18.16 -15.01
C LEU A 530 -30.18 -17.62 -16.44
N PHE A 531 -29.17 -17.99 -17.25
CA PHE A 531 -29.00 -17.51 -18.62
C PHE A 531 -27.99 -18.39 -19.37
N SER A 532 -28.18 -18.60 -20.67
CA SER A 532 -27.12 -19.11 -21.56
C SER A 532 -27.12 -18.43 -22.92
N SER A 533 -25.94 -18.34 -23.55
CA SER A 533 -25.77 -17.81 -24.90
C SER A 533 -24.63 -18.50 -25.64
N SER A 534 -24.89 -18.88 -26.89
CA SER A 534 -23.88 -19.29 -27.87
C SER A 534 -23.28 -18.12 -28.65
N ASN A 535 -23.90 -16.94 -28.56
CA ASN A 535 -23.51 -15.73 -29.27
C ASN A 535 -22.80 -14.78 -28.31
N PHE A 536 -21.51 -14.99 -28.13
CA PHE A 536 -20.63 -14.07 -27.41
C PHE A 536 -19.37 -13.80 -28.24
N THR A 537 -18.81 -12.60 -28.07
CA THR A 537 -17.58 -12.18 -28.74
C THR A 537 -16.62 -11.60 -27.72
N LEU A 538 -15.32 -11.71 -28.01
CA LEU A 538 -14.26 -11.09 -27.24
C LEU A 538 -14.13 -9.62 -27.65
N ASP A 539 -14.00 -8.73 -26.68
CA ASP A 539 -13.61 -7.35 -26.90
C ASP A 539 -12.11 -7.23 -27.25
N THR A 540 -11.67 -6.04 -27.64
CA THR A 540 -10.27 -5.77 -28.02
C THR A 540 -9.26 -5.94 -26.88
N LEU A 541 -9.74 -6.20 -25.66
CA LEU A 541 -8.93 -6.42 -24.46
C LEU A 541 -9.01 -7.89 -23.99
N GLY A 542 -9.60 -8.79 -24.78
CA GLY A 542 -9.69 -10.21 -24.44
C GLY A 542 -10.73 -10.51 -23.36
N HIS A 543 -11.77 -9.70 -23.23
CA HIS A 543 -12.87 -9.96 -22.30
C HIS A 543 -14.17 -10.25 -23.03
N ILE A 544 -15.03 -11.06 -22.42
CA ILE A 544 -16.42 -11.18 -22.87
C ILE A 544 -17.25 -10.21 -22.05
N LYS A 545 -17.65 -9.09 -22.66
CA LYS A 545 -18.61 -8.17 -22.05
C LYS A 545 -20.01 -8.61 -22.46
N PHE A 546 -20.80 -9.02 -21.49
CA PHE A 546 -22.18 -9.46 -21.71
C PHE A 546 -23.14 -8.58 -20.93
N VAL A 547 -24.21 -8.12 -21.58
CA VAL A 547 -25.34 -7.46 -20.91
C VAL A 547 -26.54 -8.33 -21.21
N CYS A 548 -27.12 -8.95 -20.17
CA CYS A 548 -28.26 -9.85 -20.32
C CYS A 548 -29.50 -9.31 -19.60
N ASP A 549 -30.62 -9.45 -20.28
CA ASP A 549 -31.93 -9.34 -19.65
C ASP A 549 -32.20 -10.67 -18.94
N ILE A 550 -32.13 -10.65 -17.61
CA ILE A 550 -32.50 -11.82 -16.81
C ILE A 550 -34.02 -12.02 -16.98
N PRO A 551 -34.48 -13.25 -17.33
CA PRO A 551 -35.90 -13.55 -17.42
C PRO A 551 -36.64 -13.16 -16.13
N GLU A 552 -37.86 -12.64 -16.23
CA GLU A 552 -38.62 -12.10 -15.08
C GLU A 552 -38.69 -13.08 -13.89
N GLU A 553 -38.78 -14.38 -14.17
CA GLU A 553 -38.83 -15.46 -13.17
C GLU A 553 -37.56 -15.59 -12.31
N HIS A 554 -36.42 -15.12 -12.80
CA HIS A 554 -35.13 -15.17 -12.11
C HIS A 554 -34.71 -13.83 -11.50
N GLN A 555 -35.34 -12.70 -11.85
CA GLN A 555 -34.92 -11.37 -11.41
C GLN A 555 -34.97 -11.16 -9.89
N SER A 556 -35.99 -11.71 -9.20
CA SER A 556 -36.12 -11.61 -7.75
C SER A 556 -35.02 -12.38 -7.02
N PHE A 557 -34.66 -13.54 -7.56
CA PHE A 557 -33.60 -14.40 -7.05
C PHE A 557 -32.23 -13.76 -7.26
N VAL A 558 -31.91 -13.28 -8.47
CA VAL A 558 -30.59 -12.70 -8.75
C VAL A 558 -30.36 -11.39 -7.98
N LYS A 559 -31.42 -10.64 -7.64
CA LYS A 559 -31.33 -9.48 -6.73
C LYS A 559 -30.99 -9.87 -5.28
N GLN A 560 -31.26 -11.11 -4.88
CA GLN A 560 -30.94 -11.63 -3.54
C GLN A 560 -29.61 -12.39 -3.52
N ALA A 561 -29.27 -13.05 -4.63
CA ALA A 561 -27.99 -13.71 -4.82
C ALA A 561 -26.85 -12.69 -4.71
N LYS A 562 -25.83 -13.02 -3.92
CA LYS A 562 -24.63 -12.19 -3.78
C LYS A 562 -23.62 -12.46 -4.89
N GLU A 563 -23.52 -13.72 -5.30
CA GLU A 563 -22.58 -14.20 -6.31
C GLU A 563 -23.30 -15.07 -7.35
N ILE A 564 -22.78 -15.02 -8.58
CA ILE A 564 -23.17 -15.87 -9.71
C ILE A 564 -21.93 -16.55 -10.28
N LYS A 565 -22.13 -17.72 -10.88
CA LYS A 565 -21.09 -18.48 -11.55
C LYS A 565 -21.27 -18.34 -13.05
N ILE A 566 -20.22 -17.95 -13.75
CA ILE A 566 -20.14 -17.91 -15.20
C ILE A 566 -19.29 -19.09 -15.64
N SER A 567 -19.85 -19.96 -16.48
CA SER A 567 -19.18 -21.13 -17.03
C SER A 567 -19.14 -21.02 -18.55
N ILE A 568 -17.98 -21.28 -19.16
CA ILE A 568 -17.84 -21.50 -20.59
C ILE A 568 -17.70 -23.00 -20.81
N ILE A 569 -18.61 -23.58 -21.57
CA ILE A 569 -18.69 -25.03 -21.80
C ILE A 569 -18.55 -25.29 -23.30
N ASP A 570 -17.62 -26.18 -23.65
CA ASP A 570 -17.53 -26.73 -25.00
C ASP A 570 -18.53 -27.87 -25.14
N THR A 571 -19.59 -27.62 -25.89
CA THR A 571 -20.71 -28.57 -26.08
C THR A 571 -20.33 -29.76 -26.95
N ALA A 572 -19.31 -29.64 -27.82
CA ALA A 572 -18.88 -30.74 -28.67
C ALA A 572 -18.04 -31.76 -27.88
N ALA A 573 -17.17 -31.27 -27.00
CA ALA A 573 -16.36 -32.11 -26.12
C ALA A 573 -17.06 -32.47 -24.80
N ASN A 574 -18.15 -31.78 -24.47
CA ASN A 574 -18.82 -31.80 -23.16
C ASN A 574 -17.85 -31.53 -22.01
N LEU A 575 -17.01 -30.49 -22.17
CA LEU A 575 -15.98 -30.10 -21.21
C LEU A 575 -16.16 -28.64 -20.77
N HIS A 576 -15.96 -28.39 -19.47
CA HIS A 576 -15.79 -27.04 -18.97
C HIS A 576 -14.46 -26.47 -19.48
N VAL A 577 -14.51 -25.25 -20.01
CA VAL A 577 -13.35 -24.47 -20.45
C VAL A 577 -12.91 -23.53 -19.34
N LEU A 578 -13.88 -22.84 -18.72
CA LEU A 578 -13.65 -21.82 -17.71
C LEU A 578 -14.87 -21.78 -16.77
N ASP A 579 -14.60 -21.67 -15.47
CA ASP A 579 -15.59 -21.30 -14.46
C ASP A 579 -15.06 -20.10 -13.66
N GLU A 580 -15.86 -19.05 -13.57
CA GLU A 580 -15.56 -17.85 -12.77
C GLU A 580 -16.74 -17.48 -11.87
N ARG A 581 -16.46 -17.04 -10.65
CA ARG A 581 -17.43 -16.41 -9.77
C ARG A 581 -17.38 -14.90 -9.89
N HIS A 582 -18.55 -14.28 -9.93
CA HIS A 582 -18.73 -12.84 -10.03
C HIS A 582 -19.72 -12.37 -8.99
N ASP A 583 -19.42 -11.25 -8.35
CA ASP A 583 -20.43 -10.50 -7.61
C ASP A 583 -21.50 -9.97 -8.59
N VAL A 584 -22.76 -9.97 -8.14
CA VAL A 584 -23.88 -9.53 -8.98
C VAL A 584 -23.93 -7.99 -9.04
N PHE A 585 -23.73 -7.43 -10.24
CA PHE A 585 -23.88 -5.99 -10.49
C PHE A 585 -24.94 -5.70 -11.56
N PHE A 586 -25.93 -4.88 -11.20
CA PHE A 586 -26.94 -4.38 -12.12
C PHE A 586 -26.52 -3.00 -12.67
N ASN A 587 -26.73 -2.78 -13.97
CA ASN A 587 -26.53 -1.49 -14.60
C ASN A 587 -27.68 -0.52 -14.24
N ALA A 588 -27.59 0.74 -14.70
CA ALA A 588 -28.59 1.78 -14.45
C ALA A 588 -30.00 1.43 -14.99
N ASP A 589 -30.07 0.53 -15.98
CA ASP A 589 -31.30 0.06 -16.61
C ASP A 589 -31.83 -1.23 -15.97
N GLY A 590 -31.18 -1.74 -14.90
CA GLY A 590 -31.59 -2.94 -14.16
C GLY A 590 -31.18 -4.27 -14.79
N GLN A 591 -30.33 -4.24 -15.82
CA GLN A 591 -29.80 -5.43 -16.50
C GLN A 591 -28.50 -5.91 -15.84
N LEU A 592 -28.23 -7.21 -15.93
CA LEU A 592 -27.01 -7.80 -15.38
C LEU A 592 -25.86 -7.58 -16.37
N SER A 593 -24.84 -6.82 -15.95
CA SER A 593 -23.63 -6.59 -16.75
C SER A 593 -22.50 -7.47 -16.25
N LEU A 594 -22.02 -8.37 -17.10
CA LEU A 594 -20.96 -9.31 -16.81
C LEU A 594 -19.73 -9.01 -17.65
N LYS A 595 -18.55 -9.21 -17.05
CA LYS A 595 -17.28 -9.11 -17.77
C LYS A 595 -16.41 -10.31 -17.42
N VAL A 596 -16.48 -11.35 -18.25
CA VAL A 596 -15.74 -12.61 -18.06
C VAL A 596 -14.23 -12.38 -18.25
N GLY A 597 -13.40 -13.06 -17.47
CA GLY A 597 -11.95 -12.85 -17.38
C GLY A 597 -11.52 -11.96 -16.21
N LYS A 598 -12.43 -11.68 -15.27
CA LYS A 598 -12.22 -10.76 -14.14
C LYS A 598 -12.86 -11.20 -12.83
N GLY A 599 -13.55 -12.33 -12.85
CA GLY A 599 -14.10 -12.94 -11.64
C GLY A 599 -13.06 -13.73 -10.88
N ASP A 600 -13.45 -14.25 -9.73
CA ASP A 600 -12.65 -15.26 -9.03
C ASP A 600 -12.69 -16.55 -9.85
N ILE A 601 -11.55 -16.93 -10.40
CA ILE A 601 -11.43 -18.10 -11.27
C ILE A 601 -11.50 -19.36 -10.41
N ASP A 602 -12.58 -20.12 -10.56
CA ASP A 602 -12.77 -21.40 -9.89
C ASP A 602 -12.08 -22.53 -10.65
N PHE A 603 -12.14 -22.49 -11.98
CA PHE A 603 -11.57 -23.53 -12.83
C PHE A 603 -11.19 -23.00 -14.20
N VAL A 604 -10.05 -23.45 -14.72
CA VAL A 604 -9.63 -23.24 -16.11
C VAL A 604 -9.10 -24.54 -16.66
N ASN A 605 -9.59 -24.93 -17.82
CA ASN A 605 -9.02 -26.03 -18.57
C ASN A 605 -7.82 -25.53 -19.40
N ILE A 606 -6.62 -25.78 -18.89
CA ILE A 606 -5.38 -25.30 -19.53
C ILE A 606 -5.13 -25.90 -20.93
N ASN A 607 -5.85 -26.95 -21.33
CA ASN A 607 -5.74 -27.50 -22.68
C ASN A 607 -6.26 -26.52 -23.74
N TYR A 608 -7.14 -25.59 -23.37
CA TYR A 608 -7.62 -24.53 -24.25
C TYR A 608 -6.65 -23.35 -24.34
N LEU A 609 -5.56 -23.32 -23.55
CA LEU A 609 -4.55 -22.26 -23.62
C LEU A 609 -3.65 -22.44 -24.85
N LYS A 610 -3.74 -21.48 -25.79
CA LYS A 610 -2.96 -21.43 -27.02
C LYS A 610 -1.55 -20.92 -26.70
N MET A 611 -0.56 -21.80 -26.72
CA MET A 611 0.85 -21.43 -26.63
C MET A 611 1.46 -21.46 -28.03
N THR A 612 2.19 -20.41 -28.39
CA THR A 612 2.88 -20.30 -29.68
C THR A 612 4.39 -20.52 -29.49
N ASP A 613 5.17 -20.39 -30.57
CA ASP A 613 6.62 -20.35 -30.49
C ASP A 613 7.14 -19.15 -29.67
N ASN A 614 6.39 -18.05 -29.61
CA ASN A 614 6.75 -16.84 -28.87
C ASN A 614 6.31 -16.86 -27.40
N THR A 615 5.61 -17.92 -26.97
CA THR A 615 5.24 -18.07 -25.57
C THR A 615 6.47 -18.41 -24.71
N VAL A 616 6.64 -17.65 -23.63
CA VAL A 616 7.68 -17.82 -22.61
C VAL A 616 7.05 -17.99 -21.22
N ALA A 617 7.75 -18.68 -20.33
CA ALA A 617 7.32 -18.92 -18.96
C ALA A 617 8.36 -18.39 -17.96
N LYS A 618 7.86 -17.71 -16.93
CA LYS A 618 8.65 -17.24 -15.80
C LYS A 618 8.16 -17.98 -14.56
N VAL A 619 9.07 -18.67 -13.87
CA VAL A 619 8.76 -19.40 -12.64
C VAL A 619 9.44 -18.68 -11.49
N LYS A 620 8.66 -18.21 -10.52
CA LYS A 620 9.15 -17.51 -9.34
C LYS A 620 8.85 -18.35 -8.10
N THR A 621 9.90 -18.77 -7.41
CA THR A 621 9.79 -19.38 -6.09
C THR A 621 9.47 -18.31 -5.03
N PRO A 622 8.80 -18.65 -3.92
CA PRO A 622 8.46 -17.68 -2.90
C PRO A 622 9.68 -16.96 -2.32
N LEU A 623 9.58 -15.65 -2.19
CA LEU A 623 10.63 -14.83 -1.57
C LEU A 623 10.78 -15.18 -0.08
N ASN A 624 12.01 -15.36 0.35
CA ASN A 624 12.41 -15.51 1.73
C ASN A 624 12.57 -14.14 2.39
N TYR A 625 11.62 -13.81 3.26
CA TYR A 625 11.58 -12.57 4.02
C TYR A 625 12.31 -12.62 5.37
N THR A 626 12.87 -13.77 5.76
CA THR A 626 13.38 -14.00 7.12
C THR A 626 14.42 -12.96 7.54
N TYR A 627 15.37 -12.64 6.66
CA TYR A 627 16.42 -11.65 6.93
C TYR A 627 15.87 -10.22 6.99
N THR A 628 14.98 -9.86 6.07
CA THR A 628 14.33 -8.55 6.04
C THR A 628 13.50 -8.29 7.30
N ILE A 629 12.73 -9.28 7.76
CA ILE A 629 11.94 -9.16 9.00
C ILE A 629 12.85 -9.17 10.23
N SER A 630 13.93 -9.94 10.22
CA SER A 630 14.92 -9.93 11.29
C SER A 630 15.59 -8.56 11.44
N MET A 631 15.85 -7.85 10.34
CA MET A 631 16.31 -6.46 10.38
C MET A 631 15.32 -5.56 11.13
N PHE A 632 14.01 -5.68 10.87
CA PHE A 632 12.99 -4.92 11.60
C PHE A 632 12.92 -5.30 13.09
N ALA A 633 13.14 -6.57 13.43
CA ALA A 633 13.26 -7.00 14.82
C ALA A 633 14.46 -6.35 15.54
N ILE A 634 15.61 -6.24 14.86
CA ILE A 634 16.81 -5.56 15.37
C ILE A 634 16.53 -4.08 15.63
N LEU A 635 15.79 -3.41 14.73
CA LEU A 635 15.36 -2.02 14.97
C LEU A 635 14.42 -1.90 16.17
N GLY A 636 13.49 -2.84 16.33
CA GLY A 636 12.66 -2.93 17.53
C GLY A 636 13.50 -3.07 18.81
N LEU A 637 14.57 -3.89 18.77
CA LEU A 637 15.49 -4.07 19.89
C LEU A 637 16.26 -2.78 20.22
N PHE A 638 16.73 -2.05 19.21
CA PHE A 638 17.32 -0.72 19.43
C PHE A 638 16.29 0.25 20.03
N GLY A 639 15.06 0.26 19.53
CA GLY A 639 13.96 1.00 20.13
C GLY A 639 13.77 0.67 21.62
N LEU A 640 13.79 -0.62 21.97
CA LEU A 640 13.70 -1.08 23.36
C LEU A 640 14.86 -0.55 24.22
N ILE A 641 16.09 -0.61 23.71
CA ILE A 641 17.26 -0.06 24.41
C ILE A 641 17.07 1.44 24.67
N PHE A 642 16.64 2.21 23.67
CA PHE A 642 16.42 3.65 23.84
C PHE A 642 15.25 3.98 24.76
N ALA A 643 14.17 3.19 24.74
CA ALA A 643 13.06 3.35 25.67
C ALA A 643 13.50 3.09 27.13
N LEU A 644 14.33 2.06 27.37
CA LEU A 644 14.89 1.77 28.69
C LEU A 644 15.86 2.87 29.16
N LEU A 645 16.71 3.37 28.25
CA LEU A 645 17.61 4.48 28.55
C LEU A 645 16.84 5.77 28.86
N LEU A 646 15.78 6.06 28.11
CA LEU A 646 14.90 7.20 28.36
C LEU A 646 14.23 7.09 29.73
N LYS A 647 13.69 5.92 30.07
CA LYS A 647 13.08 5.67 31.38
C LYS A 647 14.07 5.90 32.53
N ARG A 648 15.28 5.36 32.41
CA ARG A 648 16.34 5.55 33.42
C ARG A 648 16.80 7.01 33.53
N GLU A 649 16.81 7.74 32.42
CA GLU A 649 17.20 9.16 32.43
C GLU A 649 16.10 10.06 32.99
N ASP A 650 14.82 9.72 32.79
CA ASP A 650 13.69 10.41 33.42
C ASP A 650 13.75 10.33 34.95
N GLU A 651 14.10 9.17 35.51
CA GLU A 651 14.31 8.99 36.96
C GLU A 651 15.40 9.92 37.53
N LYS A 652 16.40 10.28 36.72
CA LYS A 652 17.49 11.18 37.12
C LYS A 652 17.18 12.65 36.88
N SER A 653 16.59 12.95 35.74
CA SER A 653 16.35 14.33 35.28
C SER A 653 15.08 14.92 35.86
N GLY A 654 14.13 14.07 36.29
CA GLY A 654 12.86 14.50 36.88
C GLY A 654 11.91 15.15 35.89
N TYR A 655 11.90 14.75 34.62
CA TYR A 655 10.96 15.31 33.63
C TYR A 655 9.51 14.83 33.86
N GLY A 656 9.32 13.78 34.66
CA GLY A 656 8.00 13.28 35.03
C GLY A 656 7.31 12.57 33.88
N LEU A 657 8.05 11.81 33.06
CA LEU A 657 7.46 10.98 32.00
C LEU A 657 6.59 9.86 32.57
N GLU A 658 6.90 9.39 33.79
CA GLU A 658 6.08 8.43 34.52
C GLU A 658 4.86 9.06 35.21
N LEU A 659 4.79 10.39 35.34
CA LEU A 659 3.69 11.10 36.01
C LEU A 659 2.52 11.41 35.05
N PRO A 660 1.27 11.43 35.57
CA PRO A 660 0.10 11.89 34.80
C PRO A 660 0.25 13.30 34.27
N SER A 661 -0.38 13.62 33.12
CA SER A 661 -0.27 14.93 32.45
C SER A 661 -0.66 16.14 33.34
N ASN A 662 -1.50 15.92 34.35
CA ASN A 662 -1.99 16.97 35.26
C ASN A 662 -1.07 17.21 36.48
N LYS A 663 0.02 16.45 36.63
CA LYS A 663 0.99 16.63 37.72
C LYS A 663 2.31 17.13 37.13
N LYS A 664 2.77 18.31 37.57
CA LYS A 664 4.14 18.75 37.32
C LYS A 664 5.08 17.94 38.22
N ALA A 665 6.24 17.59 37.69
CA ALA A 665 7.32 16.95 38.44
C ALA A 665 7.87 17.86 39.53
#